data_AF-A0A9E4MS11-F1
#
_entry.id   AF-A0A9E4MS11-F1
#
_cell.length_a   1.000
_cell.length_b   1.000
_cell.length_c   1.000
_cell.angle_alpha   90.00
_cell.angle_beta   90.00
_cell.angle_gamma   90.00
#
_symmetry.space_group_name_H-M   'P 1'
#
loop_
_entity.id
_entity.type
_entity.pdbx_description
1 polymer ?
#
loop_
_entity_poly.entity_id
_entity_poly.type
_entity_poly.pdbx_seq_one_letter_code
_entity_poly.pdbx_strand_id
1 'polypeptide(L)'
;MSVSDSSLNKLIPPEIKNDAFYQAIQKIAAQESIKNILEIGSSSGGGSTEAFVRGIKDNPSQPTLFCMEVSKPRFAELQKAYSKESFVKCYNVSSVSIDKFPSKEDVIKFYQNNRTNLNSYPMDVVLSWLEQDIDYVNQSGVEADGIRKIKEENNIESFDVVLIDGSEFTGIAELEEVYGAKYILLDDINTFKNYSNYYKLMSDFQYELLEKDSFLRNGYAIFKKKNYSFSTELTEQLFVKNLVRSGMTVFDIGANIGDYTLLFSELVGQAGKVYVFEPTSSTYNKLTERVKQQQKRENVEIYQNAIFSENIEIEFNEFAEEYSAWNSIGKPQMPSPNNALEYVPIVKTEIVEAVTIDSFCKKHNIEVIDYLKLDVEGAESDALAGALGLLKKQAIRFIQFEISQKMLEGLNRKAQDTFEILIQNGYECHRMKQDGNIGEEVIDSDSFYENYIAFPQLPIHFFTIVLNGEPFIRYHIDIFKQLSCNWHWHIIEGVADLKHDTAWSVQNGGLVTDEIHQNGRSKDGTSEYIDEIAKLYPENITVYRKPEGVFWEGKREMVNAPLPNIQEECLLWQVDVDELWTVEQINTARQLFITHPEKTAAFYWCWYFVGEDLVISTRNCYAQNPQQDWLRTWRFKPGAFWAAHEPPVLVESLGEGQQQNVAAVNPFLHGETEKQGLIFQHFAYVTAEQLKFKEQYYGYKNAVNLWNTLQSETNFPVYLRQYFPWVQDQTMVDKAKSRGITPIAQKDKAANWKFIQPDSAIDFKAERKLPTIVVDGVFFQLYQTGIARVWRSLIEEWAKKGFSQHIIVLDRVGTAPQIPGIWYRTIPAYDYGQTDADRAMLQQVCDEEGADLFISTYYTTPISTPSVFMAYDMIPEVLGADFNEPMWREKHHAIRHASAYVSISENTASDLVKCFSGISPEQVTVAHCGVSPVFSLNSQANINQFKMKYGITKPYFILVGAGSNYKNAGLFFQAFAQLYSKQGFEIVCTGGSSLWLSAEYRQFTSGCVVHPLQLSDEELSIAYSGATALVYPSLYEGFGMPVAEAMACGCPVITCYNSSIPEVAGEAAIYVNETDVNAMANALCDVQKPEVRRQLIETGLQQVQKFTWSKMADKVSSALINATLQHLKLGEHNFIIFPDWSQSEELLSVELGEVIKAVLTHPKSEQITLLIDNSNISGEEADLALSSIMMNLMMQEELEIADEPNISLIGNLSDAQWSALIPHLKGRIILEHENQEAIQKTNTENLPTVELDSLR
;
A
#
# COMPACT_ATOMS: atom_id res chain seq x y z
N MET A 1 21.32 41.58 14.84
CA MET A 1 20.29 42.61 15.04
C MET A 1 20.27 42.97 16.52
N SER A 2 19.85 44.17 16.93
CA SER A 2 19.57 44.41 18.35
C SER A 2 18.41 43.51 18.79
N VAL A 3 18.45 42.96 20.01
CA VAL A 3 17.35 42.15 20.60
C VAL A 3 15.98 42.80 20.42
N SER A 4 15.93 44.14 20.33
CA SER A 4 14.71 44.93 20.07
C SER A 4 13.95 44.57 18.79
N ASP A 5 14.61 44.02 17.78
CA ASP A 5 14.01 43.76 16.46
C ASP A 5 13.68 42.27 16.22
N SER A 6 13.85 41.39 17.22
CA SER A 6 13.46 39.98 17.14
C SER A 6 11.99 39.82 16.75
N SER A 7 11.69 38.84 15.87
CA SER A 7 10.32 38.47 15.50
C SER A 7 9.45 38.14 16.71
N LEU A 8 10.04 37.57 17.78
CA LEU A 8 9.40 37.28 19.07
C LEU A 8 8.91 38.52 19.82
N ASN A 9 9.42 39.72 19.52
CA ASN A 9 8.93 40.95 20.15
C ASN A 9 7.71 41.54 19.43
N LYS A 10 7.34 41.04 18.25
CA LYS A 10 6.15 41.49 17.53
C LYS A 10 4.90 40.98 18.24
N LEU A 11 3.93 41.88 18.44
CA LEU A 11 2.59 41.53 18.89
C LEU A 11 1.87 40.82 17.75
N ILE A 12 1.63 39.52 17.91
CA ILE A 12 0.93 38.67 16.94
C ILE A 12 -0.54 38.59 17.37
N PRO A 13 -1.52 38.79 16.46
CA PRO A 13 -2.92 38.61 16.80
C PRO A 13 -3.21 37.13 17.13
N PRO A 14 -4.15 36.83 18.03
CA PRO A 14 -4.49 35.46 18.39
C PRO A 14 -5.15 34.72 17.22
N GLU A 15 -4.67 33.51 16.93
CA GLU A 15 -5.15 32.70 15.81
C GLU A 15 -6.24 31.70 16.18
N ILE A 16 -6.19 31.13 17.39
CA ILE A 16 -7.22 30.23 17.93
C ILE A 16 -8.40 31.08 18.37
N LYS A 17 -9.43 31.25 17.52
CA LYS A 17 -10.59 32.09 17.87
C LYS A 17 -11.85 31.65 17.15
N ASN A 18 -12.88 31.31 17.94
CA ASN A 18 -14.20 30.92 17.44
C ASN A 18 -14.18 29.70 16.49
N ASP A 19 -13.18 28.84 16.59
CA ASP A 19 -13.05 27.59 15.83
C ASP A 19 -13.25 26.35 16.73
N ALA A 20 -13.16 25.16 16.14
CA ALA A 20 -13.37 23.90 16.87
C ALA A 20 -12.38 23.71 18.03
N PHE A 21 -11.10 24.07 17.84
CA PHE A 21 -10.08 23.93 18.87
C PHE A 21 -10.33 24.89 20.05
N TYR A 22 -10.72 26.13 19.76
CA TYR A 22 -11.15 27.11 20.77
C TYR A 22 -12.30 26.57 21.64
N GLN A 23 -13.31 25.95 21.02
CA GLN A 23 -14.44 25.36 21.74
C GLN A 23 -14.03 24.14 22.56
N ALA A 24 -13.13 23.30 22.04
CA ALA A 24 -12.62 22.13 22.73
C ALA A 24 -11.81 22.52 23.98
N ILE A 25 -10.93 23.52 23.88
CA ILE A 25 -10.19 24.10 25.02
C ILE A 25 -11.16 24.57 26.10
N GLN A 26 -12.17 25.37 25.74
CA GLN A 26 -13.17 25.87 26.69
C GLN A 26 -13.91 24.72 27.39
N LYS A 27 -14.31 23.69 26.64
CA LYS A 27 -15.04 22.53 27.16
C LYS A 27 -14.19 21.68 28.11
N ILE A 28 -12.91 21.47 27.80
CA ILE A 28 -11.99 20.71 28.66
C ILE A 28 -11.73 21.48 29.96
N ALA A 29 -11.45 22.78 29.86
CA ALA A 29 -11.17 23.63 31.01
C ALA A 29 -12.37 23.77 31.98
N ALA A 30 -13.60 23.60 31.49
CA ALA A 30 -14.82 23.62 32.31
C ALA A 30 -15.07 22.35 33.15
N GLN A 31 -14.31 21.26 32.93
CA GLN A 31 -14.52 20.00 33.63
C GLN A 31 -14.10 20.09 35.11
N GLU A 32 -15.01 19.74 36.04
CA GLU A 32 -14.78 19.77 37.51
C GLU A 32 -13.49 19.07 37.96
N SER A 33 -13.08 18.01 37.26
CA SER A 33 -11.88 17.24 37.58
C SER A 33 -10.55 17.97 37.32
N ILE A 34 -10.58 19.08 36.58
CA ILE A 34 -9.38 19.85 36.20
C ILE A 34 -9.06 20.87 37.28
N LYS A 35 -7.80 20.90 37.73
CA LYS A 35 -7.32 21.77 38.81
C LYS A 35 -6.09 22.58 38.42
N ASN A 36 -5.18 22.01 37.64
CA ASN A 36 -3.94 22.66 37.21
C ASN A 36 -3.81 22.61 35.68
N ILE A 37 -3.82 23.79 35.04
CA ILE A 37 -3.71 23.93 33.59
C ILE A 37 -2.42 24.67 33.26
N LEU A 38 -1.61 24.10 32.37
CA LEU A 38 -0.43 24.75 31.82
C LEU A 38 -0.69 25.16 30.38
N GLU A 39 -0.44 26.43 30.07
CA GLU A 39 -0.44 26.95 28.71
C GLU A 39 0.96 27.45 28.38
N ILE A 40 1.63 26.74 27.47
CA ILE A 40 2.87 27.17 26.87
C ILE A 40 2.51 28.09 25.70
N GLY A 41 3.24 29.20 25.54
CA GLY A 41 3.05 30.13 24.41
C GLY A 41 1.83 31.05 24.51
N SER A 42 1.48 31.53 25.70
CA SER A 42 0.25 32.31 25.95
C SER A 42 0.17 33.69 25.25
N SER A 43 1.24 34.13 24.57
CA SER A 43 1.29 35.38 23.81
C SER A 43 0.82 36.59 24.63
N SER A 44 0.00 37.48 24.07
CA SER A 44 -0.62 38.60 24.79
C SER A 44 -1.94 38.22 25.49
N GLY A 45 -2.26 36.93 25.59
CA GLY A 45 -3.44 36.42 26.33
C GLY A 45 -4.74 36.36 25.55
N GLY A 46 -4.72 36.49 24.22
CA GLY A 46 -5.91 36.26 23.39
C GLY A 46 -5.98 34.82 22.89
N GLY A 47 -7.14 34.38 22.41
CA GLY A 47 -7.26 33.08 21.74
C GLY A 47 -7.33 31.88 22.70
N SER A 48 -6.32 31.02 22.72
CA SER A 48 -6.22 29.86 23.63
C SER A 48 -6.34 30.25 25.10
N THR A 49 -5.61 31.28 25.54
CA THR A 49 -5.70 31.80 26.92
C THR A 49 -7.11 32.29 27.26
N GLU A 50 -7.76 32.97 26.31
CA GLU A 50 -9.13 33.46 26.45
C GLU A 50 -10.13 32.28 26.54
N ALA A 51 -9.92 31.22 25.76
CA ALA A 51 -10.73 30.00 25.81
C ALA A 51 -10.59 29.28 27.16
N PHE A 52 -9.36 29.13 27.66
CA PHE A 52 -9.11 28.59 29.00
C PHE A 52 -9.82 29.42 30.06
N VAL A 53 -9.59 30.74 30.13
CA VAL A 53 -10.21 31.62 31.13
C VAL A 53 -11.74 31.53 31.10
N ARG A 54 -12.35 31.42 29.92
CA ARG A 54 -13.81 31.24 29.80
C ARG A 54 -14.25 29.89 30.36
N GLY A 55 -13.59 28.80 30.00
CA GLY A 55 -13.92 27.47 30.51
C GLY A 55 -13.74 27.37 32.02
N ILE A 56 -12.67 27.96 32.55
CA ILE A 56 -12.37 28.00 33.99
C ILE A 56 -13.45 28.74 34.78
N LYS A 57 -14.05 29.80 34.22
CA LYS A 57 -15.17 30.51 34.87
C LYS A 57 -16.41 29.65 35.03
N ASP A 58 -16.59 28.67 34.15
CA ASP A 58 -17.67 27.68 34.21
C ASP A 58 -17.27 26.42 35.01
N ASN A 59 -16.02 26.32 35.46
CA ASN A 59 -15.51 25.19 36.24
C ASN A 59 -15.76 25.40 37.74
N PRO A 60 -16.50 24.50 38.43
CA PRO A 60 -16.81 24.63 39.85
C PRO A 60 -15.56 24.55 40.76
N SER A 61 -14.48 23.89 40.31
CA SER A 61 -13.23 23.73 41.05
C SER A 61 -12.28 24.92 40.94
N GLN A 62 -12.57 25.91 40.09
CA GLN A 62 -11.72 27.07 39.80
C GLN A 62 -10.22 26.71 39.64
N PRO A 63 -9.87 25.92 38.61
CA PRO A 63 -8.49 25.54 38.34
C PRO A 63 -7.56 26.77 38.19
N THR A 64 -6.30 26.57 38.55
CA THR A 64 -5.25 27.56 38.30
C THR A 64 -4.72 27.39 36.88
N LEU A 65 -4.70 28.49 36.11
CA LEU A 65 -4.10 28.57 34.79
C LEU A 65 -2.70 29.18 34.89
N PHE A 66 -1.70 28.41 34.51
CA PHE A 66 -0.30 28.82 34.44
C PHE A 66 0.02 29.18 32.99
N CYS A 67 0.19 30.47 32.72
CA CYS A 67 0.47 31.00 31.38
C CYS A 67 1.96 31.31 31.25
N MET A 68 2.63 30.76 30.24
CA MET A 68 4.04 30.98 29.97
C MET A 68 4.24 31.80 28.71
N GLU A 69 5.03 32.88 28.83
CA GLU A 69 5.38 33.72 27.69
C GLU A 69 6.83 34.19 27.79
N VAL A 70 7.64 33.86 26.80
CA VAL A 70 9.07 34.21 26.76
C VAL A 70 9.30 35.69 26.40
N SER A 71 8.44 36.28 25.56
CA SER A 71 8.54 37.66 25.10
C SER A 71 8.15 38.66 26.18
N LYS A 72 9.09 39.52 26.62
CA LYS A 72 8.83 40.54 27.66
C LYS A 72 7.68 41.50 27.28
N PRO A 73 7.59 42.01 26.04
CA PRO A 73 6.46 42.85 25.62
C PRO A 73 5.12 42.11 25.66
N ARG A 74 5.04 40.87 25.17
CA ARG A 74 3.79 40.09 25.16
C ARG A 74 3.37 39.71 26.58
N PHE A 75 4.33 39.31 27.41
CA PHE A 75 4.12 39.04 28.82
C PHE A 75 3.53 40.23 29.59
N ALA A 76 4.02 41.45 29.35
CA ALA A 76 3.49 42.65 30.00
C ALA A 76 2.01 42.90 29.64
N GLU A 77 1.61 42.65 28.38
CA GLU A 77 0.21 42.75 27.96
C GLU A 77 -0.63 41.56 28.49
N LEU A 78 -0.11 40.34 28.52
CA LEU A 78 -0.75 39.18 29.13
C LEU A 78 -1.07 39.42 30.62
N GLN A 79 -0.10 39.91 31.40
CA GLN A 79 -0.30 40.27 32.81
C GLN A 79 -1.36 41.34 32.99
N LYS A 80 -1.36 42.35 32.11
CA LYS A 80 -2.33 43.44 32.16
C LYS A 80 -3.73 42.95 31.80
N ALA A 81 -3.87 42.09 30.79
CA ALA A 81 -5.13 41.53 30.31
C ALA A 81 -5.85 40.74 31.41
N TYR A 82 -5.11 39.94 32.18
CA TYR A 82 -5.66 39.07 33.23
C TYR A 82 -5.34 39.51 34.66
N SER A 83 -4.92 40.76 34.87
CA SER A 83 -4.63 41.34 36.19
C SER A 83 -5.78 41.26 37.21
N LYS A 84 -7.01 41.02 36.75
CA LYS A 84 -8.22 40.89 37.58
C LYS A 84 -8.64 39.45 37.86
N GLU A 85 -8.06 38.48 37.18
CA GLU A 85 -8.41 37.06 37.30
C GLU A 85 -7.35 36.36 38.18
N SER A 86 -7.65 36.20 39.47
CA SER A 86 -6.67 35.70 40.46
C SER A 86 -6.21 34.25 40.25
N PHE A 87 -6.93 33.48 39.43
CA PHE A 87 -6.60 32.10 39.06
C PHE A 87 -5.66 32.02 37.84
N VAL A 88 -5.34 33.15 37.18
CA VAL A 88 -4.38 33.22 36.08
C VAL A 88 -3.02 33.66 36.63
N LYS A 89 -2.01 32.81 36.52
CA LYS A 89 -0.63 33.09 36.93
C LYS A 89 0.27 33.14 35.70
N CYS A 90 0.79 34.32 35.40
CA CYS A 90 1.65 34.53 34.24
C CYS A 90 3.14 34.44 34.63
N TYR A 91 3.92 33.73 33.84
CA TYR A 91 5.36 33.52 34.00
C TYR A 91 6.13 34.04 32.77
N ASN A 92 7.13 34.90 32.99
CA ASN A 92 8.04 35.33 31.91
C ASN A 92 9.30 34.47 31.91
N VAL A 93 9.19 33.30 31.29
CA VAL A 93 10.19 32.23 31.33
C VAL A 93 10.23 31.54 29.96
N SER A 94 11.38 30.93 29.64
CA SER A 94 11.48 29.91 28.59
C SER A 94 10.91 28.59 29.11
N SER A 95 10.29 27.79 28.25
CA SER A 95 9.64 26.55 28.67
C SER A 95 10.59 25.49 29.20
N VAL A 96 11.70 25.32 28.49
CA VAL A 96 12.80 24.41 28.82
C VAL A 96 14.12 25.16 28.84
N SER A 97 15.16 24.52 29.37
CA SER A 97 16.54 24.98 29.29
C SER A 97 17.06 25.01 27.85
N ILE A 98 18.04 25.88 27.58
CA ILE A 98 18.55 26.10 26.22
C ILE A 98 19.32 24.89 25.67
N ASP A 99 19.89 24.06 26.54
CA ASP A 99 20.52 22.78 26.20
C ASP A 99 19.51 21.75 25.67
N LYS A 100 18.21 21.96 25.87
CA LYS A 100 17.14 21.14 25.32
C LYS A 100 16.52 21.69 24.03
N PHE A 101 17.00 22.84 23.55
CA PHE A 101 16.63 23.30 22.22
C PHE A 101 17.27 22.37 21.18
N PRO A 102 16.59 22.09 20.06
CA PRO A 102 17.10 21.28 18.99
C PRO A 102 18.36 21.95 18.41
N SER A 103 19.32 21.12 18.02
CA SER A 103 20.44 21.61 17.24
C SER A 103 19.96 22.07 15.85
N LYS A 104 20.78 22.88 15.17
CA LYS A 104 20.53 23.22 13.76
C LYS A 104 20.40 21.96 12.89
N GLU A 105 21.16 20.94 13.24
CA GLU A 105 21.17 19.67 12.54
C GLU A 105 19.85 18.91 12.73
N ASP A 106 19.28 18.91 13.93
CA ASP A 106 17.96 18.32 14.20
C ASP A 106 16.87 19.01 13.37
N VAL A 107 16.93 20.34 13.24
CA VAL A 107 16.00 21.11 12.40
C VAL A 107 16.23 20.84 10.91
N ILE A 108 17.48 20.69 10.47
CA ILE A 108 17.81 20.32 9.07
C ILE A 108 17.29 18.93 8.75
N LYS A 109 17.58 17.93 9.59
CA LYS A 109 17.14 16.54 9.46
C LYS A 109 15.61 16.49 9.42
N PHE A 110 14.94 17.18 10.35
CA PHE A 110 13.48 17.28 10.34
C PHE A 110 12.96 17.89 9.03
N TYR A 111 13.52 19.02 8.60
CA TYR A 111 13.10 19.74 7.40
C TYR A 111 13.31 18.90 6.13
N GLN A 112 14.37 18.09 6.06
CA GLN A 112 14.65 17.20 4.92
C GLN A 112 13.73 15.98 4.90
N ASN A 113 13.48 15.38 6.07
CA ASN A 113 12.80 14.08 6.17
C ASN A 113 11.28 14.20 6.28
N ASN A 114 10.73 15.34 6.70
CA ASN A 114 9.30 15.51 6.94
C ASN A 114 8.73 16.63 6.07
N ARG A 115 7.61 16.36 5.39
CA ARG A 115 6.89 17.37 4.60
C ARG A 115 5.87 18.10 5.47
N THR A 116 6.20 19.34 5.84
CA THR A 116 5.44 20.21 6.74
C THR A 116 5.33 21.62 6.19
N ASN A 117 4.56 22.51 6.84
CA ASN A 117 4.42 23.90 6.39
C ASN A 117 5.75 24.68 6.45
N LEU A 118 6.72 24.21 7.26
CA LEU A 118 8.07 24.76 7.29
C LEU A 118 8.79 24.66 5.94
N ASN A 119 8.50 23.62 5.14
CA ASN A 119 9.11 23.46 3.82
C ASN A 119 8.66 24.48 2.77
N SER A 120 7.68 25.33 3.12
CA SER A 120 7.30 26.49 2.29
C SER A 120 8.28 27.66 2.41
N TYR A 121 9.19 27.61 3.39
CA TYR A 121 10.20 28.64 3.64
C TYR A 121 11.60 28.06 3.39
N PRO A 122 12.52 28.81 2.76
CA PRO A 122 13.90 28.37 2.59
C PRO A 122 14.57 27.95 3.91
N MET A 123 15.39 26.90 3.89
CA MET A 123 16.05 26.34 5.08
C MET A 123 16.84 27.39 5.88
N ASP A 124 17.53 28.31 5.21
CA ASP A 124 18.28 29.40 5.84
C ASP A 124 17.36 30.34 6.63
N VAL A 125 16.14 30.58 6.14
CA VAL A 125 15.11 31.35 6.86
C VAL A 125 14.65 30.58 8.11
N VAL A 126 14.39 29.29 7.99
CA VAL A 126 13.96 28.43 9.11
C VAL A 126 15.04 28.35 10.19
N LEU A 127 16.30 28.10 9.81
CA LEU A 127 17.42 28.09 10.75
C LEU A 127 17.66 29.44 11.40
N SER A 128 17.39 30.55 10.69
CA SER A 128 17.48 31.88 11.28
C SER A 128 16.43 32.11 12.38
N TRP A 129 15.29 31.41 12.37
CA TRP A 129 14.29 31.48 13.44
C TRP A 129 14.76 30.76 14.69
N LEU A 130 15.30 29.54 14.54
CA LEU A 130 15.94 28.81 15.65
C LEU A 130 17.06 29.65 16.30
N GLU A 131 17.94 30.25 15.49
CA GLU A 131 19.00 31.13 16.00
C GLU A 131 18.43 32.33 16.76
N GLN A 132 17.35 32.93 16.24
CA GLN A 132 16.69 34.06 16.89
C GLN A 132 16.05 33.69 18.22
N ASP A 133 15.46 32.50 18.35
CA ASP A 133 14.88 32.01 19.60
C ASP A 133 15.98 31.78 20.65
N ILE A 134 17.05 31.07 20.28
CA ILE A 134 18.22 30.81 21.14
C ILE A 134 18.89 32.11 21.59
N ASP A 135 19.14 33.04 20.65
CA ASP A 135 19.73 34.34 20.96
C ASP A 135 18.83 35.18 21.87
N TYR A 136 17.51 35.15 21.65
CA TYR A 136 16.57 35.88 22.48
C TYR A 136 16.55 35.36 23.91
N VAL A 137 16.51 34.05 24.14
CA VAL A 137 16.55 33.47 25.49
C VAL A 137 17.87 33.83 26.20
N ASN A 138 19.01 33.67 25.53
CA ASN A 138 20.32 34.01 26.07
C ASN A 138 20.46 35.50 26.46
N GLN A 139 19.92 36.41 25.65
CA GLN A 139 20.15 37.85 25.81
C GLN A 139 19.05 38.57 26.59
N SER A 140 17.82 38.02 26.64
CA SER A 140 16.69 38.64 27.33
C SER A 140 16.78 38.48 28.86
N GLY A 141 17.55 37.50 29.36
CA GLY A 141 17.67 37.22 30.79
C GLY A 141 16.36 36.71 31.41
N VAL A 142 15.48 36.14 30.60
CA VAL A 142 14.35 35.34 31.08
C VAL A 142 14.90 34.06 31.71
N GLU A 143 14.26 33.61 32.78
CA GLU A 143 14.67 32.36 33.42
C GLU A 143 14.25 31.17 32.55
N ALA A 144 15.11 30.16 32.46
CA ALA A 144 14.85 28.93 31.72
C ALA A 144 14.27 27.82 32.64
N ASP A 145 13.90 26.68 32.06
CA ASP A 145 13.21 25.58 32.77
C ASP A 145 11.90 26.00 33.47
N GLY A 146 11.12 26.85 32.80
CA GLY A 146 9.87 27.39 33.33
C GLY A 146 8.86 26.31 33.76
N ILE A 147 8.77 25.20 33.03
CA ILE A 147 7.85 24.10 33.36
C ILE A 147 8.19 23.50 34.73
N ARG A 148 9.47 23.18 34.98
CA ARG A 148 9.94 22.62 36.26
C ARG A 148 9.76 23.63 37.39
N LYS A 149 10.11 24.89 37.16
CA LYS A 149 9.92 25.97 38.13
C LYS A 149 8.45 26.10 38.56
N ILE A 150 7.51 26.09 37.62
CA ILE A 150 6.08 26.18 37.93
C ILE A 150 5.64 24.98 38.77
N LYS A 151 6.12 23.77 38.44
CA LYS A 151 5.85 22.56 39.23
C LYS A 151 6.37 22.68 40.66
N GLU A 152 7.61 23.12 40.84
CA GLU A 152 8.25 23.28 42.15
C GLU A 152 7.59 24.37 43.00
N GLU A 153 7.35 25.55 42.44
CA GLU A 153 6.75 26.68 43.17
C GLU A 153 5.31 26.43 43.61
N ASN A 154 4.58 25.57 42.88
CA ASN A 154 3.15 25.31 43.11
C ASN A 154 2.88 23.89 43.61
N ASN A 155 3.91 23.10 43.88
CA ASN A 155 3.84 21.71 44.34
C ASN A 155 2.94 20.83 43.43
N ILE A 156 3.21 20.87 42.12
CA ILE A 156 2.48 20.14 41.08
C ILE A 156 3.33 18.98 40.59
N GLU A 157 2.88 17.74 40.83
CA GLU A 157 3.53 16.54 40.30
C GLU A 157 3.27 16.38 38.79
N SER A 158 2.01 16.53 38.38
CA SER A 158 1.57 16.55 36.97
C SER A 158 0.46 17.58 36.76
N PHE A 159 0.43 18.17 35.56
CA PHE A 159 -0.65 19.05 35.14
C PHE A 159 -1.87 18.23 34.70
N ASP A 160 -3.07 18.75 34.88
CA ASP A 160 -4.28 18.09 34.38
C ASP A 160 -4.48 18.37 32.90
N VAL A 161 -4.16 19.58 32.44
CA VAL A 161 -4.25 19.97 31.03
C VAL A 161 -3.01 20.73 30.66
N VAL A 162 -2.42 20.40 29.51
CA VAL A 162 -1.28 21.10 28.96
C VAL A 162 -1.60 21.48 27.52
N LEU A 163 -1.50 22.75 27.18
CA LEU A 163 -1.44 23.20 25.79
C LEU A 163 0.02 23.49 25.44
N ILE A 164 0.52 22.78 24.43
CA ILE A 164 1.81 23.07 23.80
C ILE A 164 1.51 23.90 22.57
N ASP A 165 1.62 25.21 22.75
CA ASP A 165 1.48 26.25 21.74
C ASP A 165 2.71 27.16 21.91
N GLY A 166 3.23 27.75 20.85
CA GLY A 166 4.39 28.63 20.97
C GLY A 166 5.34 28.56 19.79
N SER A 167 5.91 29.72 19.48
CA SER A 167 6.78 29.93 18.33
C SER A 167 8.20 29.38 18.47
N GLU A 168 8.60 28.96 19.68
CA GLU A 168 9.96 28.47 19.94
C GLU A 168 10.19 27.07 19.36
N PHE A 169 11.29 26.88 18.64
CA PHE A 169 11.74 25.56 18.21
C PHE A 169 12.19 24.73 19.41
N THR A 170 11.28 24.06 20.12
CA THR A 170 11.59 23.18 21.27
C THR A 170 11.34 21.71 20.97
N GLY A 171 10.55 21.40 19.94
CA GLY A 171 10.21 20.05 19.53
C GLY A 171 9.67 19.20 20.69
N ILE A 172 10.34 18.09 20.97
CA ILE A 172 9.90 17.08 21.94
C ILE A 172 10.15 17.46 23.41
N ALA A 173 11.03 18.43 23.67
CA ALA A 173 11.51 18.73 25.01
C ALA A 173 10.39 19.16 25.98
N GLU A 174 9.40 19.93 25.49
CA GLU A 174 8.25 20.34 26.30
C GLU A 174 7.34 19.16 26.62
N LEU A 175 7.12 18.26 25.66
CA LEU A 175 6.30 17.07 25.84
C LEU A 175 6.90 16.16 26.92
N GLU A 176 8.21 15.99 26.97
CA GLU A 176 8.89 15.16 27.97
C GLU A 176 8.71 15.69 29.39
N GLU A 177 8.73 17.02 29.58
CA GLU A 177 8.54 17.65 30.89
C GLU A 177 7.09 17.58 31.37
N VAL A 178 6.13 17.53 30.46
CA VAL A 178 4.69 17.54 30.78
C VAL A 178 4.02 16.18 30.58
N TYR A 179 4.80 15.18 30.19
CA TYR A 179 4.35 13.81 29.99
C TYR A 179 3.69 13.28 31.27
N GLY A 180 2.53 12.65 31.09
CA GLY A 180 1.70 12.13 32.17
C GLY A 180 0.51 13.01 32.51
N ALA A 181 0.38 14.19 31.88
CA ALA A 181 -0.79 15.05 32.01
C ALA A 181 -2.07 14.37 31.54
N LYS A 182 -3.22 14.70 32.17
CA LYS A 182 -4.50 14.07 31.83
C LYS A 182 -4.97 14.43 30.42
N TYR A 183 -4.72 15.65 29.97
CA TYR A 183 -4.93 16.10 28.60
C TYR A 183 -3.67 16.80 28.07
N ILE A 184 -3.30 16.46 26.85
CA ILE A 184 -2.23 17.14 26.11
C ILE A 184 -2.84 17.66 24.80
N LEU A 185 -2.85 18.98 24.66
CA LEU A 185 -3.35 19.68 23.49
C LEU A 185 -2.14 20.19 22.72
N LEU A 186 -2.09 19.89 21.43
CA LEU A 186 -1.05 20.32 20.52
C LEU A 186 -1.66 21.26 19.49
N ASP A 187 -1.17 22.49 19.39
CA ASP A 187 -1.40 23.35 18.21
C ASP A 187 -0.22 23.21 17.23
N ASP A 188 -0.40 23.54 15.97
CA ASP A 188 0.64 23.44 14.94
C ASP A 188 1.28 22.05 14.75
N ILE A 189 0.48 20.99 14.70
CA ILE A 189 0.96 19.60 14.50
C ILE A 189 1.66 19.37 13.16
N ASN A 190 1.47 20.26 12.18
CA ASN A 190 2.16 20.25 10.88
C ASN A 190 3.39 21.17 10.86
N THR A 191 4.04 21.41 12.00
CA THR A 191 5.28 22.19 12.13
C THR A 191 6.29 21.46 13.02
N PHE A 192 7.54 21.93 13.05
CA PHE A 192 8.60 21.36 13.92
C PHE A 192 8.17 21.31 15.40
N LYS A 193 7.37 22.27 15.86
CA LYS A 193 6.93 22.38 17.26
C LYS A 193 6.28 21.10 17.75
N ASN A 194 5.30 20.56 17.00
CA ASN A 194 4.44 19.48 17.48
C ASN A 194 4.29 18.29 16.54
N TYR A 195 4.97 18.25 15.39
CA TYR A 195 4.93 17.11 14.48
C TYR A 195 5.38 15.81 15.17
N SER A 196 6.58 15.81 15.76
CA SER A 196 7.09 14.62 16.47
C SER A 196 6.26 14.30 17.71
N ASN A 197 5.73 15.33 18.40
CA ASN A 197 4.86 15.16 19.56
C ASN A 197 3.56 14.46 19.20
N TYR A 198 2.95 14.83 18.07
CA TYR A 198 1.75 14.20 17.54
C TYR A 198 1.99 12.72 17.23
N TYR A 199 3.04 12.38 16.49
CA TYR A 199 3.33 10.98 16.16
C TYR A 199 3.72 10.15 17.39
N LYS A 200 4.50 10.72 18.32
CA LYS A 200 4.83 10.07 19.60
C LYS A 200 3.57 9.73 20.38
N LEU A 201 2.66 10.69 20.57
CA LEU A 201 1.39 10.46 21.27
C LEU A 201 0.41 9.55 20.50
N MET A 202 0.43 9.54 19.16
CA MET A 202 -0.34 8.60 18.34
C MET A 202 0.13 7.16 18.50
N SER A 203 1.45 6.94 18.63
CA SER A 203 2.04 5.62 18.90
C SER A 203 1.98 5.22 20.37
N ASP A 204 1.68 6.16 21.26
CA ASP A 204 1.69 5.94 22.70
C ASP A 204 0.37 5.34 23.18
N PHE A 205 0.43 4.09 23.61
CA PHE A 205 -0.74 3.36 24.11
C PHE A 205 -1.39 4.02 25.33
N GLN A 206 -0.65 4.83 26.11
CA GLN A 206 -1.16 5.53 27.29
C GLN A 206 -2.05 6.74 26.93
N TYR A 207 -2.09 7.18 25.67
CA TYR A 207 -2.93 8.30 25.23
C TYR A 207 -3.94 7.88 24.17
N GLU A 208 -5.13 8.47 24.22
CA GLU A 208 -6.16 8.38 23.17
C GLU A 208 -6.26 9.73 22.46
N LEU A 209 -6.31 9.71 21.12
CA LEU A 209 -6.64 10.89 20.33
C LEU A 209 -8.15 11.16 20.45
N LEU A 210 -8.53 12.32 21.01
CA LEU A 210 -9.93 12.73 21.17
C LEU A 210 -10.47 13.51 19.99
N GLU A 211 -9.66 14.43 19.46
CA GLU A 211 -10.06 15.34 18.40
C GLU A 211 -8.81 15.75 17.61
N LYS A 212 -8.94 15.83 16.29
CA LYS A 212 -7.93 16.40 15.41
C LYS A 212 -8.56 17.11 14.23
N ASP A 213 -7.86 18.14 13.76
CA ASP A 213 -8.07 18.70 12.43
C ASP A 213 -6.69 19.04 11.86
N SER A 214 -6.27 18.33 10.82
CA SER A 214 -4.97 18.54 10.16
C SER A 214 -4.98 19.70 9.16
N PHE A 215 -6.15 20.29 8.87
CA PHE A 215 -6.33 21.32 7.84
C PHE A 215 -6.67 22.69 8.43
N LEU A 216 -7.15 22.77 9.66
CA LEU A 216 -7.35 24.03 10.37
C LEU A 216 -6.00 24.62 10.79
N ARG A 217 -5.59 25.76 10.19
CA ARG A 217 -4.27 26.40 10.40
C ARG A 217 -3.12 25.44 10.10
N ASN A 218 -2.11 25.30 10.98
CA ASN A 218 -1.10 24.24 10.86
C ASN A 218 -1.50 22.95 11.61
N GLY A 219 -2.80 22.78 11.86
CA GLY A 219 -3.43 21.61 12.45
C GLY A 219 -3.32 21.54 13.97
N TYR A 220 -4.30 20.91 14.61
CA TYR A 220 -4.29 20.67 16.05
C TYR A 220 -4.67 19.22 16.38
N ALA A 221 -4.25 18.75 17.54
CA ALA A 221 -4.64 17.46 18.09
C ALA A 221 -4.83 17.53 19.61
N ILE A 222 -5.83 16.81 20.11
CA ILE A 222 -6.12 16.69 21.54
C ILE A 222 -5.97 15.23 21.94
N PHE A 223 -5.05 14.97 22.85
CA PHE A 223 -4.85 13.67 23.46
C PHE A 223 -5.34 13.67 24.90
N LYS A 224 -5.88 12.54 25.33
CA LYS A 224 -6.26 12.29 26.72
C LYS A 224 -5.54 11.05 27.21
N LYS A 225 -5.01 11.12 28.43
CA LYS A 225 -4.37 9.97 29.06
C LYS A 225 -5.43 8.92 29.38
N LYS A 226 -5.20 7.69 28.92
CA LYS A 226 -6.03 6.53 29.24
C LYS A 226 -5.73 6.14 30.69
N ASN A 227 -6.79 5.92 31.47
CA ASN A 227 -6.65 5.40 32.84
C ASN A 227 -6.47 3.88 32.76
N TYR A 228 -5.25 3.40 32.49
CA TYR A 228 -4.92 1.98 32.60
C TYR A 228 -3.92 1.76 33.72
N SER A 229 -4.28 0.87 34.64
CA SER A 229 -3.36 0.23 35.57
C SER A 229 -3.02 -1.16 35.03
N PHE A 230 -1.71 -1.46 35.03
CA PHE A 230 -1.06 -2.77 34.91
C PHE A 230 -0.77 -3.38 33.53
N SER A 231 0.47 -3.87 33.46
CA SER A 231 1.20 -4.45 32.35
C SER A 231 1.20 -5.99 32.47
N THR A 232 0.20 -6.63 31.88
CA THR A 232 0.09 -8.07 31.49
C THR A 232 -1.15 -8.29 30.60
N GLU A 233 -2.16 -7.41 30.70
CA GLU A 233 -3.45 -7.52 29.99
C GLU A 233 -3.44 -7.13 28.49
N LEU A 234 -2.33 -6.63 27.92
CA LEU A 234 -2.36 -6.09 26.54
C LEU A 234 -2.71 -7.18 25.51
N THR A 235 -2.18 -8.39 25.66
CA THR A 235 -2.44 -9.54 24.79
C THR A 235 -3.91 -9.97 24.83
N GLU A 236 -4.46 -10.12 26.02
CA GLU A 236 -5.82 -10.59 26.23
C GLU A 236 -6.85 -9.53 25.78
N GLN A 237 -6.58 -8.25 26.04
CA GLN A 237 -7.41 -7.16 25.53
C GLN A 237 -7.35 -7.06 24.00
N LEU A 238 -6.21 -7.34 23.35
CA LEU A 238 -6.11 -7.45 21.90
C LEU A 238 -6.97 -8.60 21.37
N PHE A 239 -6.94 -9.75 22.04
CA PHE A 239 -7.79 -10.90 21.71
C PHE A 239 -9.28 -10.56 21.82
N VAL A 240 -9.68 -9.90 22.91
CA VAL A 240 -11.05 -9.43 23.13
C VAL A 240 -11.44 -8.43 22.02
N LYS A 241 -10.58 -7.49 21.65
CA LYS A 241 -10.83 -6.56 20.52
C LYS A 241 -10.93 -7.29 19.18
N ASN A 242 -10.20 -8.39 19.02
CA ASN A 242 -10.19 -9.19 17.79
C ASN A 242 -11.42 -10.10 17.66
N LEU A 243 -12.11 -10.46 18.75
CA LEU A 243 -13.26 -11.37 18.69
C LEU A 243 -14.60 -10.72 19.06
N VAL A 244 -14.61 -9.79 20.00
CA VAL A 244 -15.85 -9.16 20.47
C VAL A 244 -16.28 -8.07 19.50
N ARG A 245 -17.58 -8.05 19.17
CA ARG A 245 -18.20 -7.16 18.20
C ARG A 245 -19.48 -6.54 18.75
N SER A 246 -19.90 -5.45 18.11
CA SER A 246 -21.17 -4.79 18.43
C SER A 246 -22.34 -5.76 18.31
N GLY A 247 -23.27 -5.72 19.28
CA GLY A 247 -24.46 -6.58 19.33
C GLY A 247 -24.30 -7.90 20.08
N MET A 248 -23.08 -8.27 20.46
CA MET A 248 -22.82 -9.55 21.15
C MET A 248 -23.35 -9.57 22.60
N THR A 249 -23.71 -10.77 23.06
CA THR A 249 -24.00 -11.11 24.45
C THR A 249 -22.75 -11.69 25.11
N VAL A 250 -22.18 -10.96 26.06
CA VAL A 250 -20.91 -11.28 26.72
C VAL A 250 -21.13 -11.56 28.21
N PHE A 251 -20.42 -12.54 28.74
CA PHE A 251 -20.36 -12.85 30.17
C PHE A 251 -18.96 -12.58 30.69
N ASP A 252 -18.88 -11.76 31.74
CA ASP A 252 -17.63 -11.43 32.46
C ASP A 252 -17.74 -12.01 33.88
N ILE A 253 -17.09 -13.15 34.10
CA ILE A 253 -17.21 -13.96 35.32
C ILE A 253 -15.93 -13.79 36.12
N GLY A 254 -16.06 -13.31 37.37
CA GLY A 254 -14.90 -12.91 38.18
C GLY A 254 -14.37 -11.55 37.77
N ALA A 255 -15.28 -10.59 37.54
CA ALA A 255 -14.94 -9.30 36.97
C ALA A 255 -14.12 -8.38 37.88
N ASN A 256 -13.98 -8.72 39.17
CA ASN A 256 -13.24 -7.97 40.19
C ASN A 256 -13.66 -6.49 40.24
N ILE A 257 -12.84 -5.57 39.71
CA ILE A 257 -13.12 -4.13 39.67
C ILE A 257 -13.57 -3.63 38.29
N GLY A 258 -13.76 -4.52 37.31
CA GLY A 258 -14.48 -4.23 36.06
C GLY A 258 -13.66 -3.71 34.89
N ASP A 259 -12.36 -4.01 34.81
CA ASP A 259 -11.51 -3.56 33.70
C ASP A 259 -11.98 -4.17 32.36
N TYR A 260 -12.17 -5.48 32.31
CA TYR A 260 -12.77 -6.17 31.17
C TYR A 260 -14.23 -5.78 30.92
N THR A 261 -15.02 -5.63 31.99
CA THR A 261 -16.43 -5.22 31.90
C THR A 261 -16.59 -3.94 31.07
N LEU A 262 -15.73 -2.93 31.29
CA LEU A 262 -15.81 -1.67 30.57
C LEU A 262 -15.40 -1.83 29.10
N LEU A 263 -14.36 -2.63 28.82
CA LEU A 263 -13.94 -2.95 27.46
C LEU A 263 -15.05 -3.71 26.69
N PHE A 264 -15.62 -4.76 27.28
CA PHE A 264 -16.73 -5.49 26.69
C PHE A 264 -17.92 -4.58 26.43
N SER A 265 -18.31 -3.76 27.41
CA SER A 265 -19.42 -2.80 27.25
C SER A 265 -19.20 -1.84 26.09
N GLU A 266 -17.96 -1.46 25.81
CA GLU A 266 -17.61 -0.61 24.67
C GLU A 266 -17.70 -1.34 23.34
N LEU A 267 -17.07 -2.50 23.25
CA LEU A 267 -17.01 -3.29 22.02
C LEU A 267 -18.38 -3.80 21.59
N VAL A 268 -19.21 -4.26 22.53
CA VAL A 268 -20.56 -4.76 22.21
C VAL A 268 -21.55 -3.63 21.91
N GLY A 269 -21.24 -2.40 22.31
CA GLY A 269 -22.12 -1.25 22.10
C GLY A 269 -23.51 -1.40 22.73
N GLN A 270 -24.41 -0.44 22.45
CA GLN A 270 -25.74 -0.41 23.05
C GLN A 270 -26.69 -1.50 22.54
N ALA A 271 -26.37 -2.11 21.40
CA ALA A 271 -27.15 -3.22 20.84
C ALA A 271 -26.80 -4.57 21.49
N GLY A 272 -25.60 -4.68 22.07
CA GLY A 272 -25.16 -5.88 22.79
C GLY A 272 -25.41 -5.77 24.28
N LYS A 273 -24.99 -6.81 25.02
CA LYS A 273 -25.24 -6.89 26.47
C LYS A 273 -24.10 -7.60 27.20
N VAL A 274 -23.70 -7.06 28.34
CA VAL A 274 -22.65 -7.62 29.20
C VAL A 274 -23.27 -8.03 30.54
N TYR A 275 -23.23 -9.33 30.84
CA TYR A 275 -23.64 -9.91 32.11
C TYR A 275 -22.41 -10.14 32.98
N VAL A 276 -22.36 -9.50 34.13
CA VAL A 276 -21.15 -9.42 34.96
C VAL A 276 -21.42 -10.08 36.30
N PHE A 277 -20.51 -10.95 36.74
CA PHE A 277 -20.64 -11.70 37.98
C PHE A 277 -19.44 -11.45 38.87
N GLU A 278 -19.71 -10.91 40.06
CA GLU A 278 -18.70 -10.67 41.08
C GLU A 278 -19.26 -11.02 42.46
N PRO A 279 -18.77 -12.08 43.12
CA PRO A 279 -19.42 -12.63 44.32
C PRO A 279 -19.24 -11.79 45.59
N THR A 280 -18.06 -11.21 45.82
CA THR A 280 -17.80 -10.61 47.14
C THR A 280 -18.39 -9.22 47.26
N SER A 281 -18.98 -8.91 48.43
CA SER A 281 -19.61 -7.61 48.67
C SER A 281 -18.64 -6.43 48.45
N SER A 282 -17.35 -6.59 48.75
CA SER A 282 -16.37 -5.50 48.65
C SER A 282 -16.05 -5.13 47.21
N THR A 283 -15.71 -6.12 46.37
CA THR A 283 -15.42 -5.94 44.92
C THR A 283 -16.67 -5.61 44.13
N TYR A 284 -17.82 -6.26 44.40
CA TYR A 284 -19.11 -5.98 43.76
C TYR A 284 -19.51 -4.50 43.88
N ASN A 285 -19.34 -3.91 45.07
CA ASN A 285 -19.66 -2.50 45.29
C ASN A 285 -18.74 -1.57 44.50
N LYS A 286 -17.42 -1.86 44.47
CA LYS A 286 -16.45 -1.09 43.68
C LYS A 286 -16.74 -1.16 42.18
N LEU A 287 -16.97 -2.36 41.66
CA LEU A 287 -17.38 -2.61 40.28
C LEU A 287 -18.64 -1.82 39.92
N THR A 288 -19.67 -1.91 40.77
CA THR A 288 -20.94 -1.22 40.58
C THR A 288 -20.77 0.30 40.58
N GLU A 289 -19.97 0.86 41.48
CA GLU A 289 -19.66 2.28 41.51
C GLU A 289 -18.89 2.71 40.27
N ARG A 290 -17.89 1.93 39.84
CA ARG A 290 -17.07 2.21 38.65
C ARG A 290 -17.92 2.24 37.38
N VAL A 291 -18.80 1.26 37.18
CA VAL A 291 -19.71 1.22 36.02
C VAL A 291 -20.72 2.39 36.06
N LYS A 292 -21.25 2.74 37.25
CA LYS A 292 -22.17 3.88 37.41
C LYS A 292 -21.53 5.24 37.11
N GLN A 293 -20.26 5.43 37.49
CA GLN A 293 -19.55 6.70 37.29
C GLN A 293 -19.32 7.03 35.80
N GLN A 294 -19.31 6.03 34.92
CA GLN A 294 -19.02 6.16 33.49
C GLN A 294 -20.22 6.64 32.63
N GLN A 295 -21.28 7.22 33.23
CA GLN A 295 -22.49 7.81 32.60
C GLN A 295 -22.69 7.46 31.11
N LYS A 296 -23.18 6.24 30.79
CA LYS A 296 -23.75 5.79 29.47
C LYS A 296 -23.79 4.26 29.26
N ARG A 297 -23.41 3.43 30.24
CA ARG A 297 -23.32 1.96 30.06
C ARG A 297 -24.60 1.22 30.49
N GLU A 298 -25.73 1.48 29.79
CA GLU A 298 -27.02 0.81 30.05
C GLU A 298 -27.03 -0.68 29.62
N ASN A 299 -26.01 -1.09 28.85
CA ASN A 299 -25.82 -2.44 28.34
C ASN A 299 -25.11 -3.39 29.32
N VAL A 300 -24.86 -2.99 30.57
CA VAL A 300 -24.17 -3.80 31.59
C VAL A 300 -25.13 -4.16 32.73
N GLU A 301 -25.24 -5.44 33.05
CA GLU A 301 -26.00 -5.94 34.21
C GLU A 301 -25.08 -6.70 35.16
N ILE A 302 -24.98 -6.23 36.41
CA ILE A 302 -24.03 -6.73 37.41
C ILE A 302 -24.78 -7.53 38.49
N TYR A 303 -24.31 -8.75 38.74
CA TYR A 303 -24.90 -9.70 39.67
C TYR A 303 -23.91 -10.07 40.78
N GLN A 304 -24.37 -9.98 42.04
CA GLN A 304 -23.59 -10.39 43.20
C GLN A 304 -23.78 -11.89 43.44
N ASN A 305 -23.28 -12.70 42.52
CA ASN A 305 -23.38 -14.15 42.56
C ASN A 305 -22.03 -14.76 42.17
N ALA A 306 -21.67 -15.86 42.83
CA ALA A 306 -20.61 -16.74 42.30
C ALA A 306 -21.19 -17.58 41.17
N ILE A 307 -20.32 -18.01 40.24
CA ILE A 307 -20.68 -18.98 39.22
C ILE A 307 -20.07 -20.32 39.57
N PHE A 308 -20.89 -21.36 39.58
CA PHE A 308 -20.50 -22.67 40.08
C PHE A 308 -21.27 -23.80 39.40
N SER A 309 -20.98 -25.05 39.80
CA SER A 309 -21.56 -26.26 39.22
C SER A 309 -23.02 -26.49 39.61
N GLU A 310 -23.47 -25.92 40.74
CA GLU A 310 -24.83 -26.07 41.28
C GLU A 310 -25.34 -24.76 41.91
N ASN A 311 -26.66 -24.60 42.03
CA ASN A 311 -27.28 -23.45 42.70
C ASN A 311 -27.26 -23.67 44.22
N ILE A 312 -26.28 -23.11 44.93
CA ILE A 312 -26.02 -23.32 46.36
C ILE A 312 -25.44 -22.06 47.03
N GLU A 313 -25.37 -22.03 48.36
CA GLU A 313 -24.55 -21.04 49.08
C GLU A 313 -23.13 -21.59 49.28
N ILE A 314 -22.11 -20.78 49.00
CA ILE A 314 -20.70 -21.17 49.13
C ILE A 314 -19.91 -20.16 49.96
N GLU A 315 -18.87 -20.65 50.63
CA GLU A 315 -17.89 -19.80 51.31
C GLU A 315 -16.88 -19.25 50.29
N PHE A 316 -16.72 -17.93 50.26
CA PHE A 316 -15.80 -17.21 49.37
C PHE A 316 -14.79 -16.42 50.20
N ASN A 317 -13.51 -16.54 49.88
CA ASN A 317 -12.44 -15.91 50.63
C ASN A 317 -12.02 -14.60 49.98
N GLU A 318 -11.88 -13.55 50.80
CA GLU A 318 -11.38 -12.23 50.42
C GLU A 318 -9.95 -12.05 50.94
N PHE A 319 -9.08 -11.62 50.04
CA PHE A 319 -7.71 -11.20 50.35
C PHE A 319 -7.63 -9.71 50.68
N ALA A 320 -6.44 -9.24 51.07
CA ALA A 320 -6.19 -7.81 51.24
C ALA A 320 -6.42 -7.08 49.92
N GLU A 321 -6.73 -5.78 49.99
CA GLU A 321 -7.15 -4.98 48.83
C GLU A 321 -6.16 -5.02 47.66
N GLU A 322 -4.86 -5.01 47.94
CA GLU A 322 -3.81 -5.12 46.92
C GLU A 322 -3.75 -6.49 46.21
N TYR A 323 -4.46 -7.50 46.71
CA TYR A 323 -4.55 -8.87 46.17
C TYR A 323 -6.00 -9.29 45.89
N SER A 324 -6.94 -8.33 45.78
CA SER A 324 -8.37 -8.66 45.63
C SER A 324 -8.71 -9.41 44.35
N ALA A 325 -7.82 -9.38 43.34
CA ALA A 325 -7.96 -10.19 42.13
C ALA A 325 -8.02 -11.69 42.45
N TRP A 326 -7.31 -12.15 43.49
CA TRP A 326 -7.22 -13.56 43.86
C TRP A 326 -8.37 -14.06 44.75
N ASN A 327 -9.42 -13.26 44.96
CA ASN A 327 -10.57 -13.67 45.77
C ASN A 327 -11.19 -14.94 45.17
N SER A 328 -11.27 -16.01 45.95
CA SER A 328 -11.65 -17.32 45.44
C SER A 328 -12.26 -18.23 46.50
N ILE A 329 -12.82 -19.36 46.05
CA ILE A 329 -13.37 -20.41 46.91
C ILE A 329 -12.25 -21.28 47.53
N GLY A 330 -12.60 -22.13 48.50
CA GLY A 330 -11.70 -23.17 49.02
C GLY A 330 -10.56 -22.66 49.91
N LYS A 331 -9.34 -23.16 49.70
CA LYS A 331 -8.14 -22.80 50.49
C LYS A 331 -6.97 -22.41 49.56
N PRO A 332 -7.07 -21.26 48.88
CA PRO A 332 -6.03 -20.78 47.97
C PRO A 332 -4.68 -20.65 48.69
N GLN A 333 -3.61 -21.18 48.08
CA GLN A 333 -2.23 -21.12 48.59
C GLN A 333 -1.38 -20.23 47.69
N MET A 334 -1.75 -18.96 47.59
CA MET A 334 -1.03 -18.00 46.75
C MET A 334 0.24 -17.50 47.45
N PRO A 335 1.44 -17.74 46.88
CA PRO A 335 2.69 -17.23 47.45
C PRO A 335 2.70 -15.71 47.39
N SER A 336 3.21 -15.08 48.45
CA SER A 336 3.40 -13.63 48.49
C SER A 336 4.42 -13.20 47.44
N PRO A 337 4.12 -12.18 46.60
CA PRO A 337 5.09 -11.63 45.64
C PRO A 337 6.36 -11.10 46.32
N ASN A 338 6.24 -10.70 47.59
CA ASN A 338 7.35 -10.17 48.38
C ASN A 338 8.17 -11.27 49.08
N ASN A 339 7.62 -12.48 49.22
CA ASN A 339 8.28 -13.62 49.88
C ASN A 339 7.64 -14.96 49.47
N ALA A 340 8.29 -15.71 48.58
CA ALA A 340 7.81 -16.99 48.07
C ALA A 340 7.67 -18.12 49.13
N LEU A 341 8.14 -17.89 50.36
CA LEU A 341 8.00 -18.83 51.49
C LEU A 341 6.74 -18.57 52.35
N GLU A 342 6.00 -17.49 52.10
CA GLU A 342 4.80 -17.10 52.84
C GLU A 342 3.58 -17.02 51.91
N TYR A 343 2.43 -17.49 52.38
CA TYR A 343 1.17 -17.35 51.65
C TYR A 343 0.45 -16.05 52.03
N VAL A 344 -0.23 -15.44 51.06
CA VAL A 344 -1.05 -14.25 51.33
C VAL A 344 -2.21 -14.63 52.27
N PRO A 345 -2.40 -13.90 53.38
CA PRO A 345 -3.44 -14.24 54.34
C PRO A 345 -4.84 -13.87 53.83
N ILE A 346 -5.81 -14.74 54.08
CA ILE A 346 -7.24 -14.45 53.90
C ILE A 346 -7.66 -13.44 54.98
N VAL A 347 -8.25 -12.33 54.55
CA VAL A 347 -8.66 -11.22 55.42
C VAL A 347 -10.09 -11.40 55.90
N LYS A 348 -10.96 -11.99 55.07
CA LYS A 348 -12.38 -12.21 55.37
C LYS A 348 -12.91 -13.40 54.58
N THR A 349 -13.93 -14.09 55.10
CA THR A 349 -14.70 -15.10 54.36
C THR A 349 -16.18 -14.70 54.42
N GLU A 350 -16.86 -14.72 53.29
CA GLU A 350 -18.27 -14.38 53.13
C GLU A 350 -19.04 -15.57 52.56
N ILE A 351 -20.31 -15.73 52.96
CA ILE A 351 -21.22 -16.69 52.32
C ILE A 351 -21.91 -15.98 51.18
N VAL A 352 -21.75 -16.49 49.95
CA VAL A 352 -22.31 -15.91 48.72
C VAL A 352 -23.22 -16.91 48.03
N GLU A 353 -24.25 -16.42 47.35
CA GLU A 353 -25.12 -17.25 46.52
C GLU A 353 -24.40 -17.60 45.21
N ALA A 354 -24.24 -18.89 44.94
CA ALA A 354 -23.70 -19.40 43.70
C ALA A 354 -24.81 -19.88 42.77
N VAL A 355 -24.68 -19.58 41.47
CA VAL A 355 -25.64 -19.97 40.44
C VAL A 355 -24.95 -20.66 39.26
N THR A 356 -25.66 -21.56 38.60
CA THR A 356 -25.19 -22.18 37.35
C THR A 356 -25.48 -21.27 36.16
N ILE A 357 -24.57 -21.23 35.18
CA ILE A 357 -24.74 -20.47 33.93
C ILE A 357 -26.02 -20.91 33.21
N ASP A 358 -26.30 -22.22 33.15
CA ASP A 358 -27.52 -22.76 32.54
C ASP A 358 -28.80 -22.22 33.20
N SER A 359 -28.84 -22.19 34.54
CA SER A 359 -30.04 -21.74 35.27
C SER A 359 -30.24 -20.23 35.13
N PHE A 360 -29.13 -19.47 35.11
CA PHE A 360 -29.15 -18.04 34.83
C PHE A 360 -29.65 -17.76 33.41
N CYS A 361 -29.06 -18.37 32.39
CA CYS A 361 -29.45 -18.16 31.00
C CYS A 361 -30.92 -18.53 30.75
N LYS A 362 -31.40 -19.62 31.36
CA LYS A 362 -32.81 -20.01 31.30
C LYS A 362 -33.74 -18.97 31.95
N LYS A 363 -33.35 -18.37 33.07
CA LYS A 363 -34.13 -17.33 33.77
C LYS A 363 -34.18 -16.03 32.96
N HIS A 364 -33.10 -15.71 32.24
CA HIS A 364 -32.95 -14.47 31.49
C HIS A 364 -33.27 -14.61 29.98
N ASN A 365 -33.74 -15.77 29.53
CA ASN A 365 -34.02 -16.10 28.13
C ASN A 365 -32.80 -15.85 27.20
N ILE A 366 -31.62 -16.26 27.65
CA ILE A 366 -30.38 -16.18 26.88
C ILE A 366 -30.17 -17.55 26.23
N GLU A 367 -30.22 -17.59 24.90
CA GLU A 367 -30.07 -18.83 24.13
C GLU A 367 -28.62 -19.07 23.69
N VAL A 368 -27.85 -18.00 23.49
CA VAL A 368 -26.46 -18.03 23.01
C VAL A 368 -25.62 -17.04 23.83
N ILE A 369 -24.40 -17.45 24.16
CA ILE A 369 -23.35 -16.59 24.71
C ILE A 369 -22.29 -16.42 23.63
N ASP A 370 -22.05 -15.18 23.19
CA ASP A 370 -21.07 -14.91 22.15
C ASP A 370 -19.64 -14.93 22.69
N TYR A 371 -19.44 -14.50 23.93
CA TYR A 371 -18.14 -14.54 24.60
C TYR A 371 -18.32 -14.78 26.10
N LEU A 372 -17.63 -15.77 26.64
CA LEU A 372 -17.61 -16.11 28.06
C LEU A 372 -16.17 -15.97 28.56
N LYS A 373 -15.90 -14.95 29.39
CA LYS A 373 -14.64 -14.85 30.14
C LYS A 373 -14.81 -15.54 31.49
N LEU A 374 -13.95 -16.51 31.78
CA LEU A 374 -13.86 -17.22 33.05
C LEU A 374 -12.55 -16.88 33.73
N ASP A 375 -12.65 -16.14 34.82
CA ASP A 375 -11.52 -15.75 35.66
C ASP A 375 -11.94 -15.98 37.12
N VAL A 376 -12.02 -17.26 37.48
CA VAL A 376 -12.61 -17.73 38.74
C VAL A 376 -11.57 -18.40 39.62
N GLU A 377 -10.30 -18.13 39.34
CA GLU A 377 -9.17 -18.44 40.20
C GLU A 377 -9.13 -19.93 40.61
N GLY A 378 -9.17 -20.82 39.62
CA GLY A 378 -9.06 -22.27 39.76
C GLY A 378 -10.39 -23.04 39.79
N ALA A 379 -11.52 -22.34 39.76
CA ALA A 379 -12.86 -22.94 39.74
C ALA A 379 -13.45 -23.09 38.32
N GLU A 380 -12.63 -23.00 37.26
CA GLU A 380 -13.08 -22.95 35.86
C GLU A 380 -13.87 -24.21 35.49
N SER A 381 -13.38 -25.39 35.89
CA SER A 381 -14.07 -26.67 35.69
C SER A 381 -15.45 -26.73 36.37
N ASP A 382 -15.58 -26.15 37.57
CA ASP A 382 -16.86 -26.09 38.28
C ASP A 382 -17.84 -25.12 37.59
N ALA A 383 -17.36 -23.96 37.12
CA ALA A 383 -18.16 -23.00 36.35
C ALA A 383 -18.66 -23.62 35.02
N LEU A 384 -17.80 -24.34 34.30
CA LEU A 384 -18.16 -25.05 33.07
C LEU A 384 -19.13 -26.22 33.31
N ALA A 385 -19.00 -26.93 34.43
CA ALA A 385 -19.98 -27.94 34.83
C ALA A 385 -21.39 -27.35 35.03
N GLY A 386 -21.47 -26.10 35.49
CA GLY A 386 -22.71 -25.31 35.56
C GLY A 386 -23.26 -24.83 34.21
N ALA A 387 -22.54 -25.05 33.10
CA ALA A 387 -22.90 -24.65 31.75
C ALA A 387 -23.08 -25.82 30.77
N LEU A 388 -23.14 -27.07 31.26
CA LEU A 388 -23.17 -28.28 30.42
C LEU A 388 -24.33 -28.30 29.39
N GLY A 389 -25.48 -27.71 29.72
CA GLY A 389 -26.62 -27.63 28.81
C GLY A 389 -26.34 -26.73 27.60
N LEU A 390 -25.67 -25.60 27.81
CA LEU A 390 -25.21 -24.71 26.74
C LEU A 390 -24.02 -25.30 25.97
N LEU A 391 -23.05 -25.90 26.66
CA LEU A 391 -21.88 -26.54 26.03
C LEU A 391 -22.30 -27.67 25.08
N LYS A 392 -23.22 -28.56 25.48
CA LYS A 392 -23.74 -29.65 24.63
C LYS A 392 -24.45 -29.16 23.36
N LYS A 393 -24.98 -27.94 23.40
CA LYS A 393 -25.63 -27.29 22.25
C LYS A 393 -24.65 -26.43 21.46
N GLN A 394 -23.39 -26.36 21.87
CA GLN A 394 -22.38 -25.44 21.35
C GLN A 394 -22.88 -23.98 21.32
N ALA A 395 -23.66 -23.61 22.34
CA ALA A 395 -24.32 -22.31 22.43
C ALA A 395 -23.42 -21.22 23.04
N ILE A 396 -22.15 -21.54 23.32
CA ILE A 396 -21.13 -20.58 23.77
C ILE A 396 -20.09 -20.49 22.67
N ARG A 397 -19.93 -19.33 22.03
CA ARG A 397 -19.08 -19.23 20.84
C ARG A 397 -17.60 -19.18 21.17
N PHE A 398 -17.24 -18.37 22.17
CA PHE A 398 -15.86 -18.23 22.65
C PHE A 398 -15.84 -18.33 24.17
N ILE A 399 -14.90 -19.11 24.70
CA ILE A 399 -14.67 -19.30 26.12
C ILE A 399 -13.20 -18.95 26.40
N GLN A 400 -12.96 -17.78 26.96
CA GLN A 400 -11.65 -17.42 27.50
C GLN A 400 -11.57 -17.96 28.92
N PHE A 401 -10.51 -18.68 29.24
CA PHE A 401 -10.28 -19.17 30.59
C PHE A 401 -8.80 -19.18 30.93
N GLU A 402 -8.52 -19.05 32.22
CA GLU A 402 -7.18 -19.06 32.77
C GLU A 402 -6.90 -20.39 33.47
N ILE A 403 -5.65 -20.86 33.41
CA ILE A 403 -5.15 -21.94 34.25
C ILE A 403 -4.05 -21.40 35.16
N SER A 404 -4.29 -21.50 36.46
CA SER A 404 -3.33 -21.19 37.53
C SER A 404 -3.08 -22.44 38.37
N GLN A 405 -1.89 -23.04 38.23
CA GLN A 405 -1.56 -24.31 38.89
C GLN A 405 -1.68 -24.22 40.42
N LYS A 406 -1.32 -23.08 41.02
CA LYS A 406 -1.37 -22.88 42.47
C LYS A 406 -2.80 -22.76 43.00
N MET A 407 -3.71 -22.15 42.25
CA MET A 407 -5.12 -22.13 42.62
C MET A 407 -5.74 -23.53 42.54
N LEU A 408 -5.47 -24.26 41.45
CA LEU A 408 -5.97 -25.62 41.26
C LEU A 408 -5.52 -26.57 42.38
N GLU A 409 -4.26 -26.48 42.81
CA GLU A 409 -3.74 -27.23 43.97
C GLU A 409 -4.52 -26.93 45.26
N GLY A 410 -4.85 -25.65 45.52
CA GLY A 410 -5.64 -25.22 46.67
C GLY A 410 -7.08 -25.73 46.68
N LEU A 411 -7.62 -26.08 45.51
CA LEU A 411 -8.95 -26.63 45.30
C LEU A 411 -8.97 -28.15 45.08
N ASN A 412 -7.79 -28.79 45.04
CA ASN A 412 -7.62 -30.20 44.68
C ASN A 412 -8.32 -30.52 43.33
N ARG A 413 -8.00 -29.69 42.33
CA ARG A 413 -8.43 -29.78 40.92
C ARG A 413 -7.21 -29.96 40.01
N LYS A 414 -7.44 -30.34 38.76
CA LYS A 414 -6.40 -30.41 37.72
C LYS A 414 -6.80 -29.57 36.51
N ALA A 415 -5.81 -29.01 35.81
CA ALA A 415 -6.04 -28.27 34.58
C ALA A 415 -6.79 -29.12 33.54
N GLN A 416 -6.37 -30.39 33.39
CA GLN A 416 -7.00 -31.39 32.54
C GLN A 416 -8.53 -31.49 32.71
N ASP A 417 -9.08 -31.29 33.91
CA ASP A 417 -10.53 -31.36 34.15
C ASP A 417 -11.29 -30.28 33.34
N THR A 418 -10.72 -29.09 33.21
CA THR A 418 -11.27 -27.97 32.42
C THR A 418 -11.26 -28.29 30.93
N PHE A 419 -10.12 -28.76 30.40
CA PHE A 419 -9.98 -29.13 28.99
C PHE A 419 -10.89 -30.30 28.61
N GLU A 420 -10.98 -31.34 29.45
CA GLU A 420 -11.83 -32.51 29.19
C GLU A 420 -13.31 -32.15 29.09
N ILE A 421 -13.83 -31.26 29.94
CA ILE A 421 -15.22 -30.79 29.85
C ILE A 421 -15.47 -30.10 28.50
N LEU A 422 -14.56 -29.25 28.04
CA LEU A 422 -14.71 -28.53 26.77
C LEU A 422 -14.64 -29.49 25.57
N ILE A 423 -13.60 -30.33 25.51
CA ILE A 423 -13.35 -31.27 24.41
C ILE A 423 -14.48 -32.30 24.29
N GLN A 424 -14.95 -32.87 25.39
CA GLN A 424 -16.06 -33.85 25.37
C GLN A 424 -17.40 -33.25 24.88
N ASN A 425 -17.53 -31.92 24.89
CA ASN A 425 -18.70 -31.21 24.39
C ASN A 425 -18.45 -30.52 23.03
N GLY A 426 -17.39 -30.92 22.31
CA GLY A 426 -17.17 -30.53 20.91
C GLY A 426 -16.50 -29.16 20.73
N TYR A 427 -15.65 -28.74 21.69
CA TYR A 427 -14.84 -27.53 21.58
C TYR A 427 -13.37 -27.90 21.31
N GLU A 428 -12.68 -27.07 20.53
CA GLU A 428 -11.21 -27.07 20.45
C GLU A 428 -10.65 -25.98 21.36
N CYS A 429 -9.52 -26.26 22.01
CA CYS A 429 -8.88 -25.38 22.98
C CYS A 429 -7.51 -24.96 22.45
N HIS A 430 -7.18 -23.67 22.53
CA HIS A 430 -5.97 -23.11 21.95
C HIS A 430 -5.27 -22.15 22.91
N ARG A 431 -3.94 -22.09 22.82
CA ARG A 431 -3.14 -21.07 23.52
C ARG A 431 -3.42 -19.69 22.92
N MET A 432 -3.41 -18.64 23.72
CA MET A 432 -3.50 -17.26 23.24
C MET A 432 -2.09 -16.72 22.91
N LYS A 433 -1.85 -16.28 21.66
CA LYS A 433 -0.56 -15.68 21.27
C LYS A 433 -0.49 -14.19 21.66
N GLN A 434 0.73 -13.70 21.87
CA GLN A 434 1.01 -12.30 22.27
C GLN A 434 0.56 -11.25 21.24
N ASP A 435 0.42 -11.64 19.98
CA ASP A 435 -0.05 -10.78 18.88
C ASP A 435 -1.59 -10.66 18.82
N GLY A 436 -2.32 -11.35 19.72
CA GLY A 436 -3.78 -11.36 19.74
C GLY A 436 -4.41 -12.38 18.78
N ASN A 437 -3.64 -13.33 18.22
CA ASN A 437 -4.12 -14.39 17.34
C ASN A 437 -4.25 -15.76 18.05
N ILE A 438 -5.11 -16.62 17.52
CA ILE A 438 -5.29 -17.98 18.04
C ILE A 438 -4.01 -18.80 17.83
N GLY A 439 -3.53 -19.43 18.91
CA GLY A 439 -2.35 -20.26 18.95
C GLY A 439 -2.58 -21.71 18.54
N GLU A 440 -1.60 -22.55 18.86
CA GLU A 440 -1.69 -23.99 18.69
C GLU A 440 -2.77 -24.61 19.59
N GLU A 441 -3.31 -25.74 19.13
CA GLU A 441 -4.28 -26.52 19.90
C GLU A 441 -3.60 -27.16 21.12
N VAL A 442 -4.30 -27.16 22.25
CA VAL A 442 -3.85 -27.68 23.54
C VAL A 442 -4.95 -28.51 24.20
N ILE A 443 -4.56 -29.56 24.89
CA ILE A 443 -5.49 -30.49 25.58
C ILE A 443 -5.24 -30.60 27.08
N ASP A 444 -4.16 -29.97 27.57
CA ASP A 444 -3.76 -29.93 28.98
C ASP A 444 -2.78 -28.76 29.21
N SER A 445 -2.52 -28.42 30.47
CA SER A 445 -1.54 -27.40 30.86
C SER A 445 -0.90 -27.70 32.20
N ASP A 446 0.43 -27.56 32.24
CA ASP A 446 1.23 -27.53 33.49
C ASP A 446 1.76 -26.11 33.79
N SER A 447 1.23 -25.08 33.10
CA SER A 447 1.72 -23.71 33.25
C SER A 447 1.47 -23.18 34.66
N PHE A 448 2.41 -22.39 35.19
CA PHE A 448 2.21 -21.70 36.46
C PHE A 448 1.00 -20.75 36.38
N TYR A 449 0.86 -20.07 35.23
CA TYR A 449 -0.20 -19.13 34.92
C TYR A 449 -0.26 -18.93 33.39
N GLU A 450 -1.39 -19.23 32.75
CA GLU A 450 -1.57 -19.03 31.30
C GLU A 450 -3.06 -18.93 30.89
N ASN A 451 -3.31 -18.14 29.84
CA ASN A 451 -4.64 -17.91 29.27
C ASN A 451 -4.88 -18.72 27.98
N TYR A 452 -6.10 -19.23 27.85
CA TYR A 452 -6.55 -20.07 26.75
C TYR A 452 -7.88 -19.57 26.18
N ILE A 453 -8.14 -19.95 24.93
CA ILE A 453 -9.42 -19.73 24.26
C ILE A 453 -9.96 -21.08 23.80
N ALA A 454 -11.26 -21.31 24.00
CA ALA A 454 -11.97 -22.44 23.43
C ALA A 454 -13.18 -22.00 22.61
N PHE A 455 -13.48 -22.73 21.54
CA PHE A 455 -14.61 -22.47 20.66
C PHE A 455 -15.08 -23.78 20.00
N PRO A 456 -16.36 -23.86 19.55
CA PRO A 456 -16.88 -25.06 18.91
C PRO A 456 -16.04 -25.47 17.70
N GLN A 457 -15.84 -26.78 17.53
CA GLN A 457 -15.19 -27.31 16.33
C GLN A 457 -15.97 -26.92 15.07
N LEU A 458 -15.24 -26.48 14.04
CA LEU A 458 -15.82 -26.16 12.74
C LEU A 458 -15.16 -27.08 11.68
N PRO A 459 -15.71 -28.28 11.44
CA PRO A 459 -15.13 -29.22 10.49
C PRO A 459 -15.25 -28.71 9.05
N ILE A 460 -14.41 -29.24 8.16
CA ILE A 460 -14.48 -28.94 6.72
C ILE A 460 -15.01 -30.14 5.95
N HIS A 461 -16.11 -29.96 5.25
CA HIS A 461 -16.63 -30.95 4.32
C HIS A 461 -16.30 -30.52 2.90
N PHE A 462 -15.29 -31.15 2.31
CA PHE A 462 -14.96 -30.98 0.90
C PHE A 462 -15.94 -31.77 0.05
N PHE A 463 -16.36 -31.21 -1.08
CA PHE A 463 -17.04 -31.98 -2.11
C PHE A 463 -16.48 -31.70 -3.49
N THR A 464 -16.35 -32.77 -4.28
CA THR A 464 -15.75 -32.74 -5.61
C THR A 464 -16.61 -33.54 -6.56
N ILE A 465 -17.10 -32.89 -7.62
CA ILE A 465 -17.66 -33.60 -8.77
C ILE A 465 -16.52 -34.02 -9.68
N VAL A 466 -16.47 -35.30 -10.02
CA VAL A 466 -15.39 -35.83 -10.86
C VAL A 466 -15.89 -36.73 -11.98
N LEU A 467 -15.31 -36.50 -13.16
CA LEU A 467 -15.28 -37.42 -14.29
C LEU A 467 -13.92 -37.24 -14.97
N ASN A 468 -13.09 -38.28 -14.94
CA ASN A 468 -11.70 -38.24 -15.43
C ASN A 468 -10.86 -37.13 -14.79
N GLY A 469 -10.59 -37.26 -13.49
CA GLY A 469 -9.84 -36.29 -12.69
C GLY A 469 -8.33 -36.52 -12.63
N GLU A 470 -7.79 -37.55 -13.29
CA GLU A 470 -6.35 -37.80 -13.29
C GLU A 470 -5.60 -36.76 -14.14
N PRO A 471 -4.42 -36.29 -13.72
CA PRO A 471 -3.71 -36.64 -12.47
C PRO A 471 -4.00 -35.71 -11.28
N PHE A 472 -4.73 -34.62 -11.49
CA PHE A 472 -4.87 -33.53 -10.52
C PHE A 472 -5.60 -33.93 -9.23
N ILE A 473 -6.56 -34.87 -9.32
CA ILE A 473 -7.29 -35.35 -8.14
C ILE A 473 -6.36 -35.92 -7.05
N ARG A 474 -5.16 -36.38 -7.42
CA ARG A 474 -4.18 -36.96 -6.49
C ARG A 474 -3.62 -35.96 -5.49
N TYR A 475 -3.61 -34.67 -5.84
CA TYR A 475 -3.07 -33.62 -4.97
C TYR A 475 -3.88 -33.45 -3.69
N HIS A 476 -5.21 -33.53 -3.79
CA HIS A 476 -6.12 -33.14 -2.71
C HIS A 476 -5.92 -33.94 -1.43
N ILE A 477 -5.76 -35.26 -1.52
CA ILE A 477 -5.56 -36.09 -0.32
C ILE A 477 -4.24 -35.79 0.39
N ASP A 478 -3.20 -35.41 -0.37
CA ASP A 478 -1.93 -35.04 0.21
C ASP A 478 -2.05 -33.76 1.04
N ILE A 479 -2.94 -32.85 0.68
CA ILE A 479 -3.24 -31.64 1.43
C ILE A 479 -4.20 -31.92 2.59
N PHE A 480 -5.32 -32.59 2.34
CA PHE A 480 -6.37 -32.78 3.35
C PHE A 480 -5.87 -33.54 4.58
N LYS A 481 -5.01 -34.56 4.40
CA LYS A 481 -4.42 -35.31 5.53
C LYS A 481 -3.51 -34.50 6.44
N GLN A 482 -3.07 -33.30 6.01
CA GLN A 482 -2.22 -32.39 6.78
C GLN A 482 -3.02 -31.33 7.55
N LEU A 483 -4.34 -31.25 7.34
CA LEU A 483 -5.20 -30.31 8.05
C LEU A 483 -5.28 -30.71 9.54
N SER A 484 -5.19 -29.72 10.42
CA SER A 484 -5.28 -29.92 11.87
C SER A 484 -6.72 -30.11 12.36
N CYS A 485 -7.71 -29.72 11.55
CA CYS A 485 -9.12 -29.85 11.89
C CYS A 485 -9.73 -31.16 11.39
N ASN A 486 -10.90 -31.52 11.92
CA ASN A 486 -11.73 -32.57 11.33
C ASN A 486 -12.13 -32.20 9.90
N TRP A 487 -11.97 -33.17 8.98
CA TRP A 487 -12.35 -33.00 7.58
C TRP A 487 -12.99 -34.26 7.02
N HIS A 488 -13.89 -34.08 6.06
CA HIS A 488 -14.51 -35.14 5.29
C HIS A 488 -14.53 -34.78 3.81
N TRP A 489 -14.24 -35.74 2.93
CA TRP A 489 -14.23 -35.55 1.48
C TRP A 489 -15.30 -36.40 0.78
N HIS A 490 -16.28 -35.69 0.23
CA HIS A 490 -17.38 -36.25 -0.54
C HIS A 490 -17.03 -36.23 -2.03
N ILE A 491 -16.74 -37.39 -2.60
CA ILE A 491 -16.36 -37.53 -4.02
C ILE A 491 -17.58 -38.01 -4.80
N ILE A 492 -18.10 -37.18 -5.69
CA ILE A 492 -19.27 -37.51 -6.51
C ILE A 492 -18.80 -37.85 -7.92
N GLU A 493 -18.73 -39.15 -8.21
CA GLU A 493 -18.26 -39.63 -9.50
C GLU A 493 -19.42 -39.87 -10.47
N GLY A 494 -19.22 -39.41 -11.70
CA GLY A 494 -19.97 -39.89 -12.85
C GLY A 494 -20.31 -38.78 -13.83
N VAL A 495 -21.09 -39.15 -14.84
CA VAL A 495 -21.49 -38.22 -15.89
C VAL A 495 -22.77 -37.49 -15.50
N ALA A 496 -22.73 -36.15 -15.52
CA ALA A 496 -23.94 -35.31 -15.50
C ALA A 496 -24.57 -35.27 -16.89
N ASP A 497 -25.87 -35.58 -16.99
CA ASP A 497 -26.66 -35.38 -18.20
C ASP A 497 -26.71 -33.88 -18.59
N LEU A 498 -26.82 -33.58 -19.88
CA LEU A 498 -26.83 -32.20 -20.43
C LEU A 498 -28.22 -31.57 -20.28
N LYS A 499 -28.68 -31.48 -19.04
CA LYS A 499 -30.00 -30.98 -18.63
C LYS A 499 -29.85 -29.89 -17.58
N HIS A 500 -30.92 -29.13 -17.37
CA HIS A 500 -30.96 -28.01 -16.42
C HIS A 500 -29.81 -27.01 -16.67
N ASP A 501 -28.90 -26.85 -15.72
CA ASP A 501 -27.80 -25.88 -15.73
C ASP A 501 -26.83 -26.10 -16.91
N THR A 502 -26.75 -27.31 -17.48
CA THR A 502 -25.91 -27.63 -18.65
C THR A 502 -26.69 -27.75 -19.95
N ALA A 503 -28.00 -27.47 -19.97
CA ALA A 503 -28.83 -27.63 -21.18
C ALA A 503 -28.43 -26.70 -22.34
N TRP A 504 -27.77 -25.58 -22.05
CA TRP A 504 -27.27 -24.64 -23.06
C TRP A 504 -26.20 -25.28 -23.96
N SER A 505 -25.43 -26.25 -23.48
CA SER A 505 -24.33 -26.84 -24.25
C SER A 505 -24.84 -27.64 -25.45
N VAL A 506 -26.04 -28.25 -25.35
CA VAL A 506 -26.67 -29.00 -26.44
C VAL A 506 -26.86 -28.10 -27.68
N GLN A 507 -27.21 -26.82 -27.48
CA GLN A 507 -27.36 -25.87 -28.58
C GLN A 507 -26.01 -25.55 -29.26
N ASN A 508 -24.90 -25.65 -28.52
CA ASN A 508 -23.54 -25.46 -29.02
C ASN A 508 -22.95 -26.75 -29.63
N GLY A 509 -23.67 -27.87 -29.58
CA GLY A 509 -23.23 -29.17 -30.08
C GLY A 509 -22.60 -30.09 -29.02
N GLY A 510 -22.78 -29.77 -27.74
CA GLY A 510 -22.37 -30.61 -26.61
C GLY A 510 -23.11 -31.95 -26.60
N LEU A 511 -22.37 -33.04 -26.40
CA LEU A 511 -22.86 -34.41 -26.40
C LEU A 511 -22.12 -35.25 -25.36
N VAL A 512 -22.83 -36.17 -24.71
CA VAL A 512 -22.23 -37.23 -23.91
C VAL A 512 -22.01 -38.45 -24.82
N THR A 513 -20.74 -38.84 -25.01
CA THR A 513 -20.37 -39.98 -25.85
C THR A 513 -19.70 -41.08 -25.03
N ASP A 514 -19.75 -42.33 -25.51
CA ASP A 514 -18.99 -43.43 -24.89
C ASP A 514 -17.46 -43.21 -24.94
N GLU A 515 -17.00 -42.19 -25.66
CA GLU A 515 -15.58 -41.82 -25.69
C GLU A 515 -15.14 -41.06 -24.44
N ILE A 516 -16.01 -40.50 -23.61
CA ILE A 516 -15.61 -39.68 -22.44
C ILE A 516 -15.82 -40.39 -21.10
N HIS A 517 -16.41 -41.58 -21.09
CA HIS A 517 -16.69 -42.34 -19.87
C HIS A 517 -16.63 -43.85 -20.12
N GLN A 518 -16.59 -44.65 -19.06
CA GLN A 518 -16.79 -46.10 -19.09
C GLN A 518 -18.06 -46.44 -18.33
N ASN A 519 -19.15 -46.75 -19.05
CA ASN A 519 -20.49 -47.03 -18.48
C ASN A 519 -20.94 -45.98 -17.43
N GLY A 520 -20.75 -44.69 -17.72
CA GLY A 520 -21.12 -43.59 -16.82
C GLY A 520 -20.12 -43.27 -15.70
N ARG A 521 -18.94 -43.90 -15.68
CA ARG A 521 -17.83 -43.62 -14.75
C ARG A 521 -16.57 -43.11 -15.44
N SER A 522 -15.58 -42.68 -14.66
CA SER A 522 -14.28 -42.28 -15.20
C SER A 522 -13.55 -43.47 -15.82
N LYS A 523 -12.70 -43.19 -16.80
CA LYS A 523 -12.02 -44.19 -17.64
C LYS A 523 -10.50 -43.97 -17.78
N ASP A 524 -9.95 -43.03 -17.01
CA ASP A 524 -8.57 -42.58 -17.05
C ASP A 524 -7.72 -43.07 -15.85
N GLY A 525 -8.29 -43.92 -15.00
CA GLY A 525 -7.69 -44.37 -13.74
C GLY A 525 -8.29 -43.71 -12.49
N THR A 526 -9.12 -42.67 -12.64
CA THR A 526 -9.74 -41.98 -11.51
C THR A 526 -10.62 -42.91 -10.69
N SER A 527 -11.43 -43.78 -11.34
CA SER A 527 -12.32 -44.72 -10.67
C SER A 527 -11.57 -45.62 -9.69
N GLU A 528 -10.43 -46.16 -10.14
CA GLU A 528 -9.57 -47.05 -9.38
C GLU A 528 -8.89 -46.31 -8.23
N TYR A 529 -8.39 -45.09 -8.50
CA TYR A 529 -7.74 -44.26 -7.49
C TYR A 529 -8.69 -43.86 -6.36
N ILE A 530 -9.91 -43.39 -6.68
CA ILE A 530 -10.87 -42.99 -5.64
C ILE A 530 -11.33 -44.19 -4.79
N ASP A 531 -11.42 -45.38 -5.38
CA ASP A 531 -11.71 -46.63 -4.66
C ASP A 531 -10.56 -47.09 -3.75
N GLU A 532 -9.32 -46.76 -4.11
CA GLU A 532 -8.14 -47.02 -3.28
C GLU A 532 -8.13 -46.11 -2.06
N ILE A 533 -8.24 -44.79 -2.25
CA ILE A 533 -8.18 -43.82 -1.14
C ILE A 533 -9.40 -43.95 -0.21
N ALA A 534 -10.59 -44.26 -0.73
CA ALA A 534 -11.77 -44.50 0.10
C ALA A 534 -11.61 -45.72 1.02
N LYS A 535 -10.80 -46.71 0.64
CA LYS A 535 -10.45 -47.84 1.52
C LYS A 535 -9.38 -47.49 2.53
N LEU A 536 -8.45 -46.59 2.19
CA LEU A 536 -7.38 -46.13 3.08
C LEU A 536 -7.91 -45.18 4.15
N TYR A 537 -8.91 -44.36 3.81
CA TYR A 537 -9.49 -43.34 4.70
C TYR A 537 -11.02 -43.50 4.82
N PRO A 538 -11.53 -44.64 5.33
CA PRO A 538 -12.96 -44.95 5.30
C PRO A 538 -13.83 -44.03 6.17
N GLU A 539 -13.24 -43.41 7.20
CA GLU A 539 -13.93 -42.47 8.08
C GLU A 539 -13.98 -41.06 7.50
N ASN A 540 -13.07 -40.70 6.59
CA ASN A 540 -12.95 -39.34 6.05
C ASN A 540 -13.39 -39.22 4.59
N ILE A 541 -13.55 -40.32 3.84
CA ILE A 541 -13.86 -40.27 2.40
C ILE A 541 -15.13 -41.05 2.10
N THR A 542 -16.05 -40.43 1.37
CA THR A 542 -17.25 -41.11 0.85
C THR A 542 -17.40 -40.89 -0.63
N VAL A 543 -17.54 -41.98 -1.39
CA VAL A 543 -17.71 -41.97 -2.84
C VAL A 543 -19.19 -42.18 -3.19
N TYR A 544 -19.75 -41.27 -3.97
CA TYR A 544 -21.14 -41.28 -4.44
C TYR A 544 -21.15 -41.63 -5.93
N ARG A 545 -21.87 -42.70 -6.30
CA ARG A 545 -21.97 -43.20 -7.68
C ARG A 545 -23.41 -43.58 -8.02
N LYS A 546 -23.79 -43.40 -9.28
CA LYS A 546 -24.97 -44.06 -9.86
C LYS A 546 -24.66 -45.51 -10.23
N PRO A 547 -25.68 -46.37 -10.41
CA PRO A 547 -25.51 -47.68 -11.03
C PRO A 547 -24.82 -47.55 -12.41
N GLU A 548 -24.06 -48.58 -12.80
CA GLU A 548 -23.37 -48.57 -14.09
C GLU A 548 -24.36 -48.35 -15.25
N GLY A 549 -24.00 -47.45 -16.18
CA GLY A 549 -24.81 -47.05 -17.31
C GLY A 549 -25.90 -46.01 -17.00
N VAL A 550 -26.02 -45.55 -15.74
CA VAL A 550 -26.98 -44.51 -15.34
C VAL A 550 -26.23 -43.20 -15.10
N PHE A 551 -26.66 -42.14 -15.78
CA PHE A 551 -26.12 -40.79 -15.60
C PHE A 551 -26.85 -40.04 -14.49
N TRP A 552 -26.17 -39.06 -13.90
CA TRP A 552 -26.78 -38.11 -12.98
C TRP A 552 -27.71 -37.17 -13.75
N GLU A 553 -28.81 -36.76 -13.12
CA GLU A 553 -29.82 -35.84 -13.64
C GLU A 553 -29.32 -34.38 -13.61
N GLY A 554 -28.13 -34.14 -14.16
CA GLY A 554 -27.41 -32.87 -14.12
C GLY A 554 -26.55 -32.69 -12.87
N LYS A 555 -25.73 -31.63 -12.87
CA LYS A 555 -24.80 -31.31 -11.77
C LYS A 555 -25.51 -30.98 -10.46
N ARG A 556 -26.71 -30.41 -10.52
CA ARG A 556 -27.52 -30.12 -9.33
C ARG A 556 -27.85 -31.37 -8.52
N GLU A 557 -28.13 -32.51 -9.16
CA GLU A 557 -28.33 -33.78 -8.45
C GLU A 557 -27.02 -34.23 -7.76
N MET A 558 -25.90 -34.07 -8.46
CA MET A 558 -24.58 -34.46 -7.96
C MET A 558 -24.19 -33.70 -6.69
N VAL A 559 -24.29 -32.36 -6.67
CA VAL A 559 -23.93 -31.55 -5.50
C VAL A 559 -24.89 -31.72 -4.31
N ASN A 560 -26.14 -32.15 -4.54
CA ASN A 560 -27.10 -32.42 -3.47
C ASN A 560 -26.93 -33.83 -2.86
N ALA A 561 -26.30 -34.78 -3.56
CA ALA A 561 -26.17 -36.16 -3.10
C ALA A 561 -25.46 -36.32 -1.73
N PRO A 562 -24.42 -35.53 -1.39
CA PRO A 562 -23.73 -35.63 -0.10
C PRO A 562 -24.49 -35.01 1.08
N LEU A 563 -25.31 -33.99 0.84
CA LEU A 563 -25.86 -33.14 1.91
C LEU A 563 -26.67 -33.91 2.97
N PRO A 564 -27.47 -34.95 2.64
CA PRO A 564 -28.15 -35.76 3.65
C PRO A 564 -27.22 -36.49 4.63
N ASN A 565 -25.94 -36.64 4.31
CA ASN A 565 -24.96 -37.30 5.18
C ASN A 565 -24.21 -36.30 6.08
N ILE A 566 -24.42 -35.00 5.91
CA ILE A 566 -23.79 -33.96 6.73
C ILE A 566 -24.80 -33.57 7.82
N GLN A 567 -24.54 -34.02 9.05
CA GLN A 567 -25.46 -33.90 10.20
C GLN A 567 -25.01 -32.84 11.21
N GLU A 568 -24.00 -32.06 10.88
CA GLU A 568 -23.41 -31.01 11.71
C GLU A 568 -23.21 -29.71 10.91
N GLU A 569 -23.00 -28.60 11.63
CA GLU A 569 -22.56 -27.35 11.00
C GLU A 569 -21.09 -27.50 10.57
N CYS A 570 -20.77 -27.07 9.36
CA CYS A 570 -19.42 -27.19 8.82
C CYS A 570 -19.10 -26.10 7.79
N LEU A 571 -17.83 -26.00 7.40
CA LEU A 571 -17.46 -25.34 6.16
C LEU A 571 -17.63 -26.34 5.02
N LEU A 572 -18.69 -26.17 4.24
CA LEU A 572 -18.91 -26.90 3.01
C LEU A 572 -18.07 -26.24 1.91
N TRP A 573 -17.10 -26.96 1.39
CA TRP A 573 -16.09 -26.42 0.47
C TRP A 573 -16.12 -27.19 -0.86
N GLN A 574 -16.46 -26.50 -1.96
CA GLN A 574 -16.34 -27.09 -3.28
C GLN A 574 -14.89 -27.02 -3.76
N VAL A 575 -14.29 -28.15 -4.10
CA VAL A 575 -12.97 -28.19 -4.72
C VAL A 575 -13.08 -28.98 -6.01
N ASP A 576 -12.95 -28.30 -7.14
CA ASP A 576 -12.90 -29.00 -8.43
C ASP A 576 -11.55 -29.73 -8.56
N VAL A 577 -11.51 -30.81 -9.35
CA VAL A 577 -10.34 -31.70 -9.41
C VAL A 577 -9.02 -31.02 -9.79
N ASP A 578 -9.09 -29.93 -10.54
CA ASP A 578 -8.00 -29.10 -11.05
C ASP A 578 -7.81 -27.78 -10.28
N GLU A 579 -8.43 -27.63 -9.10
CA GLU A 579 -8.27 -26.48 -8.20
C GLU A 579 -7.33 -26.82 -7.03
N LEU A 580 -6.09 -26.33 -7.07
CA LEU A 580 -5.05 -26.68 -6.12
C LEU A 580 -4.94 -25.62 -5.01
N TRP A 581 -5.21 -26.04 -3.78
CA TRP A 581 -5.16 -25.25 -2.55
C TRP A 581 -4.03 -25.71 -1.63
N THR A 582 -3.34 -24.79 -0.95
CA THR A 582 -2.35 -25.16 0.06
C THR A 582 -2.97 -25.41 1.43
N VAL A 583 -2.26 -26.14 2.30
CA VAL A 583 -2.66 -26.38 3.71
C VAL A 583 -2.86 -25.06 4.44
N GLU A 584 -1.93 -24.13 4.27
CA GLU A 584 -1.98 -22.78 4.87
C GLU A 584 -3.21 -21.99 4.42
N GLN A 585 -3.55 -22.03 3.13
CA GLN A 585 -4.74 -21.33 2.61
C GLN A 585 -6.03 -21.90 3.20
N ILE A 586 -6.15 -23.23 3.31
CA ILE A 586 -7.34 -23.86 3.89
C ILE A 586 -7.47 -23.52 5.37
N ASN A 587 -6.38 -23.62 6.14
CA ASN A 587 -6.37 -23.29 7.57
C ASN A 587 -6.66 -21.81 7.81
N THR A 588 -6.07 -20.92 7.03
CA THR A 588 -6.31 -19.47 7.11
C THR A 588 -7.76 -19.13 6.79
N ALA A 589 -8.34 -19.72 5.74
CA ALA A 589 -9.75 -19.55 5.43
C ALA A 589 -10.66 -20.07 6.55
N ARG A 590 -10.38 -21.25 7.12
CA ARG A 590 -11.13 -21.78 8.27
C ARG A 590 -11.07 -20.82 9.47
N GLN A 591 -9.88 -20.29 9.76
CA GLN A 591 -9.65 -19.33 10.83
C GLN A 591 -10.45 -18.02 10.62
N LEU A 592 -10.55 -17.53 9.39
CA LEU A 592 -11.40 -16.37 9.07
C LEU A 592 -12.87 -16.65 9.40
N PHE A 593 -13.40 -17.81 9.04
CA PHE A 593 -14.77 -18.18 9.39
C PHE A 593 -14.98 -18.34 10.89
N ILE A 594 -14.01 -18.90 11.63
CA ILE A 594 -14.09 -19.01 13.09
C ILE A 594 -14.16 -17.62 13.74
N THR A 595 -13.25 -16.73 13.36
CA THR A 595 -13.15 -15.37 13.93
C THR A 595 -14.29 -14.44 13.49
N HIS A 596 -14.97 -14.78 12.39
CA HIS A 596 -16.12 -14.06 11.85
C HIS A 596 -17.33 -15.00 11.69
N PRO A 597 -17.95 -15.45 12.79
CA PRO A 597 -19.07 -16.40 12.74
C PRO A 597 -20.29 -15.85 12.01
N GLU A 598 -20.41 -14.53 11.86
CA GLU A 598 -21.45 -13.88 11.07
C GLU A 598 -21.24 -14.01 9.55
N LYS A 599 -20.05 -14.43 9.10
CA LYS A 599 -19.75 -14.64 7.68
C LYS A 599 -20.25 -16.01 7.24
N THR A 600 -20.97 -16.01 6.12
CA THR A 600 -21.75 -17.19 5.69
C THR A 600 -21.19 -17.88 4.44
N ALA A 601 -20.36 -17.20 3.65
CA ALA A 601 -19.70 -17.77 2.48
C ALA A 601 -18.43 -16.99 2.13
N ALA A 602 -17.62 -17.48 1.18
CA ALA A 602 -16.41 -16.80 0.74
C ALA A 602 -16.19 -16.93 -0.77
N PHE A 603 -15.88 -15.79 -1.39
CA PHE A 603 -15.42 -15.65 -2.77
C PHE A 603 -13.90 -15.51 -2.78
N TYR A 604 -13.23 -16.12 -3.75
CA TYR A 604 -11.76 -16.17 -3.82
C TYR A 604 -11.24 -15.76 -5.19
N TRP A 605 -10.02 -15.28 -5.28
CA TRP A 605 -9.36 -15.23 -6.59
C TRP A 605 -8.67 -16.54 -6.90
N CYS A 606 -8.40 -16.78 -8.19
CA CYS A 606 -7.49 -17.85 -8.58
C CYS A 606 -6.45 -17.36 -9.58
N TRP A 607 -5.31 -18.06 -9.63
CA TRP A 607 -4.44 -18.06 -10.79
C TRP A 607 -4.97 -19.07 -11.80
N TYR A 608 -5.63 -18.57 -12.85
CA TYR A 608 -6.32 -19.41 -13.83
C TYR A 608 -5.38 -19.79 -14.98
N PHE A 609 -4.94 -21.05 -14.98
CA PHE A 609 -3.99 -21.57 -15.95
C PHE A 609 -4.67 -22.05 -17.24
N VAL A 610 -4.15 -21.54 -18.36
CA VAL A 610 -4.55 -21.88 -19.73
C VAL A 610 -3.46 -22.67 -20.48
N GLY A 611 -2.44 -23.13 -19.76
CA GLY A 611 -1.29 -23.91 -20.19
C GLY A 611 -0.41 -24.25 -18.99
N GLU A 612 0.61 -25.08 -19.15
CA GLU A 612 1.48 -25.51 -18.02
C GLU A 612 2.17 -24.34 -17.30
N ASP A 613 2.46 -23.27 -18.05
CA ASP A 613 3.15 -22.07 -17.58
C ASP A 613 2.45 -20.79 -18.09
N LEU A 614 1.16 -20.90 -18.46
CA LEU A 614 0.38 -19.80 -19.01
C LEU A 614 -0.81 -19.49 -18.11
N VAL A 615 -0.95 -18.25 -17.69
CA VAL A 615 -1.96 -17.81 -16.72
C VAL A 615 -2.72 -16.59 -17.24
N ILE A 616 -4.00 -16.47 -16.89
CA ILE A 616 -4.76 -15.24 -17.11
C ILE A 616 -4.18 -14.13 -16.23
N SER A 617 -3.78 -13.02 -16.86
CA SER A 617 -3.06 -11.92 -16.20
C SER A 617 -3.90 -10.65 -15.98
N THR A 618 -5.17 -10.67 -16.35
CA THR A 618 -6.10 -9.53 -16.23
C THR A 618 -7.23 -9.84 -15.25
N ARG A 619 -7.53 -8.89 -14.35
CA ARG A 619 -8.71 -8.94 -13.46
C ARG A 619 -9.98 -8.44 -14.17
N ASN A 620 -11.15 -8.72 -13.59
CA ASN A 620 -12.48 -8.26 -14.04
C ASN A 620 -12.87 -8.73 -15.46
N CYS A 621 -12.24 -9.79 -15.95
CA CYS A 621 -12.50 -10.39 -17.25
C CYS A 621 -12.85 -11.88 -17.05
N TYR A 622 -12.90 -12.65 -18.13
CA TYR A 622 -13.12 -14.09 -18.13
C TYR A 622 -12.30 -14.79 -17.03
N ALA A 623 -12.98 -15.64 -16.24
CA ALA A 623 -12.41 -16.38 -15.10
C ALA A 623 -11.85 -15.50 -13.96
N GLN A 624 -12.15 -14.20 -13.96
CA GLN A 624 -11.75 -13.23 -12.94
C GLN A 624 -12.86 -12.19 -12.72
N ASN A 625 -14.14 -12.58 -12.81
CA ASN A 625 -15.28 -11.69 -12.60
C ASN A 625 -15.77 -11.72 -11.13
N PRO A 626 -15.56 -10.66 -10.34
CA PRO A 626 -15.85 -10.68 -8.92
C PRO A 626 -17.35 -10.74 -8.57
N GLN A 627 -18.24 -10.53 -9.55
CA GLN A 627 -19.69 -10.60 -9.32
C GLN A 627 -20.22 -12.04 -9.29
N GLN A 628 -19.46 -13.00 -9.82
CA GLN A 628 -19.98 -14.35 -10.11
C GLN A 628 -18.98 -15.46 -9.87
N ASP A 629 -17.68 -15.21 -10.09
CA ASP A 629 -16.68 -16.27 -10.09
C ASP A 629 -16.24 -16.64 -8.68
N TRP A 630 -15.80 -17.90 -8.55
CA TRP A 630 -15.02 -18.41 -7.42
C TRP A 630 -15.64 -18.30 -6.02
N LEU A 631 -16.96 -18.36 -5.93
CA LEU A 631 -17.64 -18.74 -4.69
C LEU A 631 -17.34 -20.23 -4.42
N ARG A 632 -16.61 -20.54 -3.33
CA ARG A 632 -16.09 -21.90 -3.06
C ARG A 632 -16.39 -22.46 -1.68
N THR A 633 -16.68 -21.59 -0.70
CA THR A 633 -16.86 -22.02 0.69
C THR A 633 -18.14 -21.44 1.27
N TRP A 634 -18.90 -22.26 1.99
CA TRP A 634 -20.14 -21.88 2.67
C TRP A 634 -20.15 -22.42 4.09
N ARG A 635 -20.67 -21.63 5.04
CA ARG A 635 -21.05 -22.11 6.36
C ARG A 635 -22.36 -22.88 6.23
N PHE A 636 -22.28 -24.20 6.17
CA PHE A 636 -23.41 -25.09 5.94
C PHE A 636 -24.09 -25.47 7.25
N LYS A 637 -25.42 -25.55 7.22
CA LYS A 637 -26.24 -26.09 8.31
C LYS A 637 -27.09 -27.27 7.83
N PRO A 638 -27.30 -28.30 8.66
CA PRO A 638 -28.13 -29.44 8.29
C PRO A 638 -29.52 -29.02 7.80
N GLY A 639 -29.93 -29.57 6.66
CA GLY A 639 -31.19 -29.23 5.99
C GLY A 639 -31.09 -28.19 4.88
N ALA A 640 -29.93 -27.55 4.69
CA ALA A 640 -29.67 -26.76 3.49
C ALA A 640 -29.55 -27.63 2.23
N PHE A 641 -29.85 -27.06 1.06
CA PHE A 641 -29.77 -27.75 -0.22
C PHE A 641 -29.33 -26.83 -1.37
N TRP A 642 -28.78 -27.37 -2.45
CA TRP A 642 -28.40 -26.60 -3.63
C TRP A 642 -29.61 -26.36 -4.53
N ALA A 643 -29.99 -25.10 -4.70
CA ALA A 643 -31.01 -24.68 -5.66
C ALA A 643 -30.48 -24.63 -7.10
N ALA A 644 -29.20 -24.27 -7.28
CA ALA A 644 -28.47 -24.21 -8.54
C ALA A 644 -26.97 -24.47 -8.33
N HIS A 645 -26.24 -24.91 -9.38
CA HIS A 645 -24.78 -25.11 -9.35
C HIS A 645 -23.99 -24.07 -10.18
N GLU A 646 -24.58 -23.51 -11.25
CA GLU A 646 -23.93 -22.51 -12.10
C GLU A 646 -24.86 -21.28 -12.33
N PRO A 647 -24.70 -20.19 -11.56
CA PRO A 647 -23.82 -20.05 -10.39
C PRO A 647 -24.31 -20.86 -9.18
N PRO A 648 -23.43 -21.20 -8.22
CA PRO A 648 -23.79 -22.03 -7.08
C PRO A 648 -24.66 -21.26 -6.08
N VAL A 649 -25.83 -21.83 -5.76
CA VAL A 649 -26.82 -21.24 -4.84
C VAL A 649 -27.22 -22.27 -3.79
N LEU A 650 -26.58 -22.22 -2.63
CA LEU A 650 -26.96 -22.99 -1.44
C LEU A 650 -28.04 -22.23 -0.68
N VAL A 651 -29.17 -22.90 -0.40
CA VAL A 651 -30.29 -22.31 0.33
C VAL A 651 -30.53 -23.02 1.65
N GLU A 652 -30.83 -22.24 2.68
CA GLU A 652 -31.29 -22.73 3.98
C GLU A 652 -32.73 -22.29 4.27
N SER A 653 -33.42 -23.05 5.13
CA SER A 653 -34.82 -22.79 5.52
C SER A 653 -34.88 -21.96 6.80
N LEU A 654 -35.59 -20.84 6.77
CA LEU A 654 -35.76 -19.92 7.92
C LEU A 654 -37.02 -20.22 8.75
N GLY A 655 -37.79 -21.26 8.40
CA GLY A 655 -39.13 -21.50 8.95
C GLY A 655 -40.24 -20.81 8.14
N GLU A 656 -41.50 -21.22 8.36
CA GLU A 656 -42.70 -20.73 7.65
C GLU A 656 -42.65 -20.77 6.11
N GLY A 657 -41.78 -21.62 5.53
CA GLY A 657 -41.61 -21.75 4.08
C GLY A 657 -40.71 -20.69 3.43
N GLN A 658 -40.03 -19.86 4.22
CA GLN A 658 -39.05 -18.89 3.72
C GLN A 658 -37.67 -19.56 3.52
N GLN A 659 -37.01 -19.24 2.40
CA GLN A 659 -35.68 -19.74 2.04
C GLN A 659 -34.73 -18.57 1.82
N GLN A 660 -33.46 -18.74 2.20
CA GLN A 660 -32.42 -17.73 2.06
C GLN A 660 -31.18 -18.30 1.38
N ASN A 661 -30.62 -17.57 0.42
CA ASN A 661 -29.31 -17.90 -0.16
C ASN A 661 -28.22 -17.59 0.87
N VAL A 662 -27.48 -18.63 1.28
CA VAL A 662 -26.42 -18.54 2.29
C VAL A 662 -25.38 -17.50 1.90
N ALA A 663 -24.98 -17.44 0.62
CA ALA A 663 -23.97 -16.50 0.14
C ALA A 663 -24.46 -15.05 0.02
N ALA A 664 -25.76 -14.78 0.14
CA ALA A 664 -26.32 -13.43 0.03
C ALA A 664 -26.43 -12.69 1.38
N VAL A 665 -26.14 -13.36 2.50
CA VAL A 665 -26.32 -12.77 3.84
C VAL A 665 -25.15 -11.87 4.21
N ASN A 666 -23.94 -12.44 4.29
CA ASN A 666 -22.72 -11.69 4.60
C ASN A 666 -21.48 -12.52 4.20
N PRO A 667 -21.12 -12.58 2.91
CA PRO A 667 -19.95 -13.32 2.48
C PRO A 667 -18.65 -12.55 2.72
N PHE A 668 -17.52 -13.25 2.71
CA PHE A 668 -16.22 -12.65 2.41
C PHE A 668 -16.13 -12.42 0.90
N LEU A 669 -15.79 -11.19 0.51
CA LEU A 669 -15.56 -10.82 -0.88
C LEU A 669 -14.11 -11.09 -1.30
N HIS A 670 -13.88 -11.19 -2.62
CA HIS A 670 -12.57 -11.45 -3.21
C HIS A 670 -11.41 -10.63 -2.62
N GLY A 671 -11.62 -9.32 -2.41
CA GLY A 671 -10.58 -8.44 -1.85
C GLY A 671 -10.32 -8.67 -0.35
N GLU A 672 -11.28 -9.20 0.41
CA GLU A 672 -11.07 -9.59 1.82
C GLU A 672 -10.22 -10.86 1.89
N THR A 673 -10.50 -11.85 1.05
CA THR A 673 -9.75 -13.11 1.01
C THR A 673 -8.36 -12.93 0.40
N GLU A 674 -8.21 -12.09 -0.63
CA GLU A 674 -6.92 -11.81 -1.28
C GLU A 674 -5.90 -11.18 -0.34
N LYS A 675 -6.35 -10.25 0.52
CA LYS A 675 -5.51 -9.64 1.57
C LYS A 675 -4.93 -10.65 2.56
N GLN A 676 -5.53 -11.84 2.64
CA GLN A 676 -5.10 -12.95 3.49
C GLN A 676 -4.31 -14.01 2.69
N GLY A 677 -3.90 -13.71 1.45
CA GLY A 677 -3.15 -14.64 0.59
C GLY A 677 -3.99 -15.78 0.01
N LEU A 678 -5.32 -15.72 0.09
CA LEU A 678 -6.22 -16.79 -0.34
C LEU A 678 -6.51 -16.72 -1.85
N ILE A 679 -5.47 -17.02 -2.64
CA ILE A 679 -5.53 -17.14 -4.11
C ILE A 679 -5.10 -18.55 -4.51
N PHE A 680 -6.03 -19.41 -4.90
CA PHE A 680 -5.73 -20.78 -5.28
C PHE A 680 -5.28 -20.88 -6.75
N GLN A 681 -4.74 -22.02 -7.18
CA GLN A 681 -4.36 -22.23 -8.59
C GLN A 681 -5.36 -23.13 -9.29
N HIS A 682 -5.89 -22.70 -10.43
CA HIS A 682 -6.86 -23.45 -11.21
C HIS A 682 -6.24 -23.89 -12.54
N PHE A 683 -5.96 -25.19 -12.68
CA PHE A 683 -5.34 -25.81 -13.86
C PHE A 683 -6.37 -26.21 -14.93
N ALA A 684 -7.21 -25.26 -15.36
CA ALA A 684 -8.41 -25.53 -16.16
C ALA A 684 -8.16 -26.08 -17.58
N TYR A 685 -7.10 -25.59 -18.24
CA TYR A 685 -6.80 -25.90 -19.64
C TYR A 685 -5.31 -26.18 -19.84
N VAL A 686 -4.77 -27.18 -19.15
CA VAL A 686 -3.33 -27.49 -19.18
C VAL A 686 -3.00 -28.82 -19.86
N THR A 687 -4.00 -29.67 -20.11
CA THR A 687 -3.85 -30.90 -20.91
C THR A 687 -4.78 -30.91 -22.12
N ALA A 688 -4.35 -31.57 -23.19
CA ALA A 688 -5.18 -31.73 -24.39
C ALA A 688 -6.47 -32.52 -24.08
N GLU A 689 -6.42 -33.44 -23.12
CA GLU A 689 -7.54 -34.25 -22.65
C GLU A 689 -8.63 -33.39 -21.99
N GLN A 690 -8.26 -32.42 -21.14
CA GLN A 690 -9.20 -31.45 -20.57
C GLN A 690 -9.93 -30.67 -21.68
N LEU A 691 -9.19 -30.14 -22.66
CA LEU A 691 -9.80 -29.40 -23.78
C LEU A 691 -10.67 -30.30 -24.65
N LYS A 692 -10.24 -31.54 -24.93
CA LYS A 692 -11.02 -32.50 -25.71
C LYS A 692 -12.35 -32.82 -25.02
N PHE A 693 -12.33 -32.97 -23.69
CA PHE A 693 -13.55 -33.13 -22.91
C PHE A 693 -14.47 -31.92 -23.07
N LYS A 694 -13.96 -30.69 -22.94
CA LYS A 694 -14.78 -29.47 -23.10
C LYS A 694 -15.32 -29.31 -24.53
N GLU A 695 -14.53 -29.66 -25.55
CA GLU A 695 -14.94 -29.65 -26.95
C GLU A 695 -16.13 -30.58 -27.22
N GLN A 696 -16.11 -31.80 -26.64
CA GLN A 696 -17.20 -32.77 -26.77
C GLN A 696 -18.40 -32.44 -25.86
N TYR A 697 -18.16 -32.17 -24.58
CA TYR A 697 -19.22 -32.01 -23.57
C TYR A 697 -19.92 -30.64 -23.64
N TYR A 698 -19.18 -29.55 -23.84
CA TYR A 698 -19.74 -28.19 -23.93
C TYR A 698 -19.94 -27.68 -25.37
N GLY A 699 -19.40 -28.38 -26.37
CA GLY A 699 -19.49 -27.99 -27.78
C GLY A 699 -18.49 -26.89 -28.19
N TYR A 700 -17.38 -26.75 -27.47
CA TYR A 700 -16.34 -25.76 -27.78
C TYR A 700 -15.54 -26.17 -29.04
N LYS A 701 -16.01 -25.72 -30.21
CA LYS A 701 -15.45 -26.11 -31.51
C LYS A 701 -13.96 -25.78 -31.63
N ASN A 702 -13.16 -26.75 -32.09
CA ASN A 702 -11.72 -26.64 -32.35
C ASN A 702 -10.88 -26.27 -31.11
N ALA A 703 -11.37 -26.50 -29.89
CA ALA A 703 -10.71 -26.06 -28.66
C ALA A 703 -9.28 -26.59 -28.55
N VAL A 704 -9.03 -27.87 -28.86
CA VAL A 704 -7.69 -28.47 -28.76
C VAL A 704 -6.71 -27.82 -29.75
N ASN A 705 -7.12 -27.59 -30.99
CA ASN A 705 -6.25 -27.00 -32.02
C ASN A 705 -5.89 -25.54 -31.69
N LEU A 706 -6.85 -24.77 -31.19
CA LEU A 706 -6.62 -23.39 -30.82
C LEU A 706 -5.78 -23.27 -29.54
N TRP A 707 -5.99 -24.17 -28.58
CA TRP A 707 -5.13 -24.30 -27.40
C TRP A 707 -3.68 -24.62 -27.78
N ASN A 708 -3.45 -25.57 -28.69
CA ASN A 708 -2.10 -25.86 -29.21
C ASN A 708 -1.46 -24.62 -29.86
N THR A 709 -2.26 -23.79 -30.53
CA THR A 709 -1.78 -22.52 -31.11
C THR A 709 -1.34 -21.54 -30.02
N LEU A 710 -2.10 -21.42 -28.93
CA LEU A 710 -1.71 -20.63 -27.75
C LEU A 710 -0.44 -21.17 -27.11
N GLN A 711 -0.31 -22.50 -26.93
CA GLN A 711 0.89 -23.11 -26.34
C GLN A 711 2.14 -22.91 -27.21
N SER A 712 1.97 -22.68 -28.52
CA SER A 712 3.08 -22.41 -29.45
C SER A 712 3.52 -20.95 -29.52
N GLU A 713 2.78 -20.04 -28.87
CA GLU A 713 3.13 -18.62 -28.82
C GLU A 713 4.38 -18.39 -27.96
N THR A 714 5.22 -17.43 -28.38
CA THR A 714 6.44 -17.07 -27.67
C THR A 714 6.45 -15.62 -27.19
N ASN A 715 5.59 -14.76 -27.75
CA ASN A 715 5.53 -13.34 -27.43
C ASN A 715 4.30 -13.04 -26.57
N PHE A 716 4.45 -13.17 -25.26
CA PHE A 716 3.43 -12.77 -24.28
C PHE A 716 3.63 -11.31 -23.84
N PRO A 717 2.56 -10.61 -23.38
CA PRO A 717 1.18 -11.10 -23.23
C PRO A 717 0.39 -11.13 -24.55
N VAL A 718 -0.62 -11.99 -24.62
CA VAL A 718 -1.55 -12.10 -25.76
C VAL A 718 -3.01 -12.08 -25.34
N TYR A 719 -3.90 -11.66 -26.24
CA TYR A 719 -5.34 -11.67 -26.01
C TYR A 719 -5.90 -13.10 -26.09
N LEU A 720 -6.53 -13.57 -25.01
CA LEU A 720 -7.09 -14.93 -24.97
C LEU A 720 -8.17 -15.16 -26.02
N ARG A 721 -8.98 -14.13 -26.36
CA ARG A 721 -10.00 -14.18 -27.42
C ARG A 721 -9.47 -14.55 -28.81
N GLN A 722 -8.16 -14.42 -29.07
CA GLN A 722 -7.54 -14.86 -30.33
C GLN A 722 -7.44 -16.37 -30.43
N TYR A 723 -7.43 -17.06 -29.28
CA TYR A 723 -7.27 -18.51 -29.18
C TYR A 723 -8.55 -19.17 -28.68
N PHE A 724 -9.27 -18.59 -27.72
CA PHE A 724 -10.52 -19.16 -27.20
C PHE A 724 -11.73 -18.35 -27.68
N PRO A 725 -12.53 -18.86 -28.64
CA PRO A 725 -13.61 -18.10 -29.28
C PRO A 725 -14.81 -17.80 -28.38
N TRP A 726 -14.92 -18.49 -27.23
CA TRP A 726 -15.93 -18.20 -26.20
C TRP A 726 -15.53 -17.05 -25.28
N VAL A 727 -14.27 -16.60 -25.32
CA VAL A 727 -13.79 -15.42 -24.61
C VAL A 727 -13.99 -14.21 -25.51
N GLN A 728 -14.79 -13.24 -25.08
CA GLN A 728 -15.19 -12.09 -25.90
C GLN A 728 -14.65 -10.74 -25.41
N ASP A 729 -14.08 -10.70 -24.21
CA ASP A 729 -13.56 -9.50 -23.57
C ASP A 729 -12.06 -9.29 -23.87
N GLN A 730 -11.40 -8.45 -23.06
CA GLN A 730 -9.99 -8.10 -23.20
C GLN A 730 -9.07 -8.99 -22.34
N THR A 731 -9.51 -10.20 -21.97
CA THR A 731 -8.69 -11.13 -21.18
C THR A 731 -7.33 -11.35 -21.83
N MET A 732 -6.25 -11.15 -21.06
CA MET A 732 -4.89 -11.45 -21.50
C MET A 732 -4.33 -12.69 -20.82
N VAL A 733 -3.42 -13.35 -21.53
CA VAL A 733 -2.61 -14.47 -21.05
C VAL A 733 -1.17 -14.02 -20.97
N ASP A 734 -0.49 -14.44 -19.92
CA ASP A 734 0.93 -14.19 -19.70
C ASP A 734 1.62 -15.46 -19.17
N LYS A 735 2.94 -15.40 -19.06
CA LYS A 735 3.74 -16.46 -18.43
C LYS A 735 3.53 -16.44 -16.91
N ALA A 736 3.41 -17.61 -16.28
CA ALA A 736 3.22 -17.67 -14.83
C ALA A 736 4.38 -16.99 -14.08
N LYS A 737 5.61 -17.24 -14.55
CA LYS A 737 6.82 -16.62 -14.00
C LYS A 737 6.86 -15.09 -14.13
N SER A 738 6.36 -14.51 -15.23
CA SER A 738 6.35 -13.04 -15.38
C SER A 738 5.42 -12.36 -14.38
N ARG A 739 4.51 -13.13 -13.76
CA ARG A 739 3.59 -12.71 -12.70
C ARG A 739 4.03 -13.13 -11.30
N GLY A 740 5.25 -13.68 -11.16
CA GLY A 740 5.76 -14.16 -9.87
C GLY A 740 5.04 -15.40 -9.33
N ILE A 741 4.41 -16.18 -10.21
CA ILE A 741 3.62 -17.36 -9.83
C ILE A 741 4.41 -18.62 -10.16
N THR A 742 4.62 -19.45 -9.14
CA THR A 742 5.15 -20.81 -9.32
C THR A 742 3.99 -21.80 -9.47
N PRO A 743 3.85 -22.50 -10.62
CA PRO A 743 2.80 -23.49 -10.80
C PRO A 743 3.00 -24.66 -9.81
N ILE A 744 1.96 -25.00 -9.04
CA ILE A 744 1.98 -26.13 -8.09
C ILE A 744 2.14 -27.46 -8.84
N ALA A 745 1.43 -27.62 -9.96
CA ALA A 745 1.54 -28.80 -10.81
C ALA A 745 2.59 -28.56 -11.91
N GLN A 746 3.60 -29.43 -11.98
CA GLN A 746 4.68 -29.35 -12.95
C GLN A 746 5.01 -30.72 -13.53
N LYS A 747 5.51 -30.76 -14.76
CA LYS A 747 5.98 -32.01 -15.37
C LYS A 747 7.45 -32.27 -15.04
N ASP A 748 7.76 -33.51 -14.67
CA ASP A 748 9.14 -33.97 -14.50
C ASP A 748 9.83 -34.23 -15.87
N LYS A 749 11.11 -34.63 -15.84
CA LYS A 749 11.87 -34.96 -17.07
C LYS A 749 11.28 -36.11 -17.88
N ALA A 750 10.43 -36.93 -17.28
CA ALA A 750 9.71 -38.03 -17.93
C ALA A 750 8.29 -37.62 -18.36
N ALA A 751 7.94 -36.33 -18.26
CA ALA A 751 6.64 -35.75 -18.55
C ALA A 751 5.49 -36.21 -17.63
N ASN A 752 5.81 -36.76 -16.45
CA ASN A 752 4.82 -37.07 -15.42
C ASN A 752 4.54 -35.84 -14.58
N TRP A 753 3.27 -35.65 -14.20
CA TRP A 753 2.89 -34.58 -13.29
C TRP A 753 3.42 -34.84 -11.88
N LYS A 754 4.03 -33.82 -11.29
CA LYS A 754 4.50 -33.76 -9.92
C LYS A 754 3.92 -32.50 -9.29
N PHE A 755 3.42 -32.62 -8.07
CA PHE A 755 2.92 -31.49 -7.30
C PHE A 755 3.98 -31.05 -6.29
N ILE A 756 4.29 -29.76 -6.28
CA ILE A 756 5.22 -29.18 -5.30
C ILE A 756 4.50 -29.10 -3.95
N GLN A 757 5.14 -29.62 -2.91
CA GLN A 757 4.64 -29.51 -1.53
C GLN A 757 5.06 -28.16 -0.94
N PRO A 758 4.15 -27.40 -0.32
CA PRO A 758 4.43 -26.06 0.19
C PRO A 758 5.63 -25.96 1.13
N ASP A 759 5.95 -26.95 1.96
CA ASP A 759 7.13 -26.88 2.83
C ASP A 759 8.46 -26.82 2.07
N SER A 760 8.48 -27.34 0.83
CA SER A 760 9.59 -27.17 -0.12
C SER A 760 9.44 -25.95 -1.03
N ALA A 761 8.30 -25.25 -0.96
CA ALA A 761 8.02 -23.98 -1.63
C ALA A 761 8.11 -22.77 -0.69
N ILE A 762 8.13 -22.97 0.63
CA ILE A 762 8.56 -21.97 1.62
C ILE A 762 10.08 -21.72 1.48
N ASP A 763 10.81 -22.61 0.78
CA ASP A 763 12.20 -22.41 0.38
C ASP A 763 12.35 -21.76 -1.02
N PHE A 764 11.35 -21.01 -1.49
CA PHE A 764 11.61 -20.02 -2.54
C PHE A 764 12.18 -18.76 -1.89
N LYS A 765 13.51 -18.80 -1.65
CA LYS A 765 14.36 -17.61 -1.71
C LYS A 765 13.94 -16.76 -2.90
N ALA A 766 13.15 -15.73 -2.64
CA ALA A 766 13.15 -14.47 -3.36
C ALA A 766 13.53 -14.58 -4.85
N GLU A 767 12.59 -14.99 -5.70
CA GLU A 767 12.77 -14.76 -7.14
C GLU A 767 12.75 -13.23 -7.38
N ARG A 768 13.78 -12.72 -8.06
CA ARG A 768 14.01 -11.29 -8.30
C ARG A 768 12.78 -10.67 -8.97
N LYS A 769 12.04 -9.82 -8.23
CA LYS A 769 10.92 -9.06 -8.78
C LYS A 769 11.47 -8.11 -9.86
N LEU A 770 10.95 -8.20 -11.08
CA LEU A 770 11.27 -7.22 -12.12
C LEU A 770 10.68 -5.87 -11.71
N PRO A 771 11.41 -4.75 -11.85
CA PRO A 771 10.86 -3.45 -11.52
C PRO A 771 9.67 -3.15 -12.42
N THR A 772 8.59 -2.70 -11.80
CA THR A 772 7.32 -2.38 -12.45
C THR A 772 7.19 -0.88 -12.61
N ILE A 773 7.16 -0.43 -13.86
CA ILE A 773 7.10 0.98 -14.25
C ILE A 773 5.74 1.26 -14.90
N VAL A 774 4.97 2.16 -14.30
CA VAL A 774 3.65 2.57 -14.80
C VAL A 774 3.79 3.84 -15.64
N VAL A 775 3.22 3.82 -16.86
CA VAL A 775 3.23 4.91 -17.84
C VAL A 775 1.82 5.44 -18.06
N ASP A 776 1.51 6.68 -17.66
CA ASP A 776 0.17 7.26 -17.82
C ASP A 776 -0.04 7.93 -19.19
N GLY A 777 -0.91 7.35 -20.02
CA GLY A 777 -1.13 7.66 -21.44
C GLY A 777 -1.97 8.90 -21.78
N VAL A 778 -2.02 9.92 -20.92
CA VAL A 778 -2.87 11.12 -21.09
C VAL A 778 -2.72 11.82 -22.45
N PHE A 779 -1.52 11.93 -23.02
CA PHE A 779 -1.36 12.63 -24.31
C PHE A 779 -2.11 11.96 -25.46
N PHE A 780 -2.33 10.64 -25.41
CA PHE A 780 -3.07 9.93 -26.44
C PHE A 780 -4.56 10.31 -26.48
N GLN A 781 -5.12 10.72 -25.34
CA GLN A 781 -6.48 11.27 -25.23
C GLN A 781 -6.56 12.70 -25.77
N LEU A 782 -5.60 13.55 -25.39
CA LEU A 782 -5.73 15.00 -25.57
C LEU A 782 -5.35 15.47 -26.99
N TYR A 783 -4.32 14.89 -27.59
CA TYR A 783 -3.74 15.46 -28.82
C TYR A 783 -3.07 14.44 -29.76
N GLN A 784 -3.24 14.60 -31.08
CA GLN A 784 -2.34 14.02 -32.08
C GLN A 784 -1.14 14.96 -32.35
N THR A 785 -0.35 15.25 -31.30
CA THR A 785 0.83 16.15 -31.38
C THR A 785 2.14 15.40 -31.55
N GLY A 786 3.24 16.14 -31.73
CA GLY A 786 4.60 15.59 -31.75
C GLY A 786 4.97 14.81 -30.48
N ILE A 787 4.40 15.16 -29.31
CA ILE A 787 4.68 14.43 -28.06
C ILE A 787 4.03 13.04 -28.06
N ALA A 788 2.80 12.90 -28.57
CA ALA A 788 2.17 11.59 -28.75
C ALA A 788 2.99 10.69 -29.70
N ARG A 789 3.64 11.28 -30.72
CA ARG A 789 4.58 10.56 -31.59
C ARG A 789 5.82 10.08 -30.83
N VAL A 790 6.42 10.92 -29.99
CA VAL A 790 7.56 10.55 -29.13
C VAL A 790 7.23 9.32 -28.30
N TRP A 791 6.11 9.35 -27.57
CA TRP A 791 5.70 8.22 -26.71
C TRP A 791 5.36 6.97 -27.49
N ARG A 792 4.64 7.08 -28.61
CA ARG A 792 4.37 5.94 -29.48
C ARG A 792 5.67 5.28 -29.93
N SER A 793 6.64 6.06 -30.40
CA SER A 793 7.94 5.53 -30.85
C SER A 793 8.77 4.93 -29.71
N LEU A 794 8.74 5.51 -28.51
CA LEU A 794 9.39 4.92 -27.32
C LEU A 794 8.80 3.56 -26.98
N ILE A 795 7.48 3.45 -26.88
CA ILE A 795 6.78 2.21 -26.54
C ILE A 795 7.02 1.13 -27.62
N GLU A 796 7.00 1.50 -28.90
CA GLU A 796 7.32 0.59 -30.02
C GLU A 796 8.77 0.08 -29.95
N GLU A 797 9.75 0.92 -29.60
CA GLU A 797 11.15 0.49 -29.45
C GLU A 797 11.36 -0.36 -28.19
N TRP A 798 10.71 -0.04 -27.08
CA TRP A 798 10.75 -0.85 -25.86
C TRP A 798 10.16 -2.25 -26.05
N ALA A 799 9.05 -2.36 -26.78
CA ALA A 799 8.46 -3.64 -27.15
C ALA A 799 9.44 -4.50 -27.98
N LYS A 800 10.13 -3.90 -28.96
CA LYS A 800 11.12 -4.61 -29.79
C LYS A 800 12.36 -5.08 -29.01
N LYS A 801 12.75 -4.34 -27.97
CA LYS A 801 13.97 -4.58 -27.18
C LYS A 801 13.72 -5.40 -25.90
N GLY A 802 12.49 -5.86 -25.66
CA GLY A 802 12.14 -6.64 -24.47
C GLY A 802 12.02 -5.82 -23.18
N PHE A 803 12.06 -4.49 -23.25
CA PHE A 803 11.84 -3.63 -22.08
C PHE A 803 10.37 -3.60 -21.65
N SER A 804 9.46 -4.10 -22.48
CA SER A 804 8.03 -4.18 -22.19
C SER A 804 7.68 -5.01 -20.96
N GLN A 805 8.55 -5.95 -20.55
CA GLN A 805 8.38 -6.73 -19.31
C GLN A 805 8.36 -5.87 -18.04
N HIS A 806 8.84 -4.63 -18.11
CA HIS A 806 8.85 -3.66 -17.01
C HIS A 806 7.71 -2.65 -17.10
N ILE A 807 6.92 -2.63 -18.18
CA ILE A 807 6.07 -1.48 -18.52
C ILE A 807 4.59 -1.84 -18.47
N ILE A 808 3.86 -1.00 -17.75
CA ILE A 808 2.41 -0.99 -17.65
C ILE A 808 1.92 0.33 -18.21
N VAL A 809 1.17 0.34 -19.32
CA VAL A 809 0.61 1.57 -19.88
C VAL A 809 -0.82 1.76 -19.39
N LEU A 810 -1.08 2.88 -18.72
CA LEU A 810 -2.44 3.27 -18.36
C LEU A 810 -3.14 3.88 -19.57
N ASP A 811 -4.15 3.18 -20.08
CA ASP A 811 -4.92 3.57 -21.24
C ASP A 811 -6.14 4.39 -20.82
N ARG A 812 -6.04 5.71 -20.97
CA ARG A 812 -7.12 6.66 -20.67
C ARG A 812 -8.23 6.48 -21.70
N VAL A 813 -9.32 5.83 -21.30
CA VAL A 813 -10.53 5.53 -22.12
C VAL A 813 -10.26 4.91 -23.49
N GLY A 814 -9.24 4.05 -23.62
CA GLY A 814 -8.97 3.31 -24.86
C GLY A 814 -8.32 4.16 -25.96
N THR A 815 -7.59 5.21 -25.58
CA THR A 815 -6.95 6.16 -26.51
C THR A 815 -5.51 5.80 -26.84
N ALA A 816 -4.83 5.02 -25.99
CA ALA A 816 -3.44 4.63 -26.20
C ALA A 816 -3.31 3.67 -27.40
N PRO A 817 -2.22 3.78 -28.20
CA PRO A 817 -1.97 2.85 -29.30
C PRO A 817 -1.70 1.45 -28.74
N GLN A 818 -2.41 0.45 -29.24
CA GLN A 818 -2.28 -0.95 -28.82
C GLN A 818 -1.09 -1.61 -29.51
N ILE A 819 0.06 -1.64 -28.83
CA ILE A 819 1.34 -2.16 -29.34
C ILE A 819 1.54 -3.59 -28.80
N PRO A 820 1.74 -4.60 -29.67
CA PRO A 820 1.96 -5.97 -29.22
C PRO A 820 3.13 -6.10 -28.24
N GLY A 821 2.95 -6.90 -27.20
CA GLY A 821 3.96 -7.14 -26.16
C GLY A 821 3.98 -6.13 -25.01
N ILE A 822 3.14 -5.08 -25.05
CA ILE A 822 2.98 -4.10 -23.96
C ILE A 822 1.71 -4.42 -23.17
N TRP A 823 1.79 -4.27 -21.86
CA TRP A 823 0.64 -4.44 -20.99
C TRP A 823 -0.14 -3.13 -20.84
N TYR A 824 -1.47 -3.20 -20.95
CA TYR A 824 -2.36 -2.03 -20.86
C TYR A 824 -3.37 -2.22 -19.74
N ARG A 825 -3.59 -1.16 -18.96
CA ARG A 825 -4.66 -1.07 -17.96
C ARG A 825 -5.56 0.10 -18.31
N THR A 826 -6.83 -0.18 -18.61
CA THR A 826 -7.79 0.88 -18.93
C THR A 826 -8.22 1.62 -17.67
N ILE A 827 -8.17 2.95 -17.72
CA ILE A 827 -8.57 3.84 -16.61
C ILE A 827 -9.41 5.03 -17.12
N PRO A 828 -10.13 5.76 -16.24
CA PRO A 828 -10.93 6.92 -16.62
C PRO A 828 -10.13 8.02 -17.31
N ALA A 829 -10.82 8.84 -18.11
CA ALA A 829 -10.23 9.96 -18.83
C ALA A 829 -9.69 11.01 -17.84
N TYR A 830 -8.59 11.67 -18.23
CA TYR A 830 -8.04 12.77 -17.43
C TYR A 830 -8.91 14.03 -17.56
N ASP A 831 -9.17 14.68 -16.42
CA ASP A 831 -9.99 15.89 -16.29
C ASP A 831 -9.33 16.90 -15.32
N TYR A 832 -9.08 18.12 -15.79
CA TYR A 832 -8.52 19.21 -15.00
C TYR A 832 -9.40 19.68 -13.85
N GLY A 833 -10.70 19.38 -13.86
CA GLY A 833 -11.60 19.68 -12.76
C GLY A 833 -11.41 18.80 -11.53
N GLN A 834 -10.65 17.70 -11.64
CA GLN A 834 -10.60 16.62 -10.65
C GLN A 834 -9.17 16.10 -10.39
N THR A 835 -8.16 16.97 -10.42
CA THR A 835 -6.74 16.56 -10.37
C THR A 835 -6.36 15.83 -9.07
N ASP A 836 -6.92 16.20 -7.93
CA ASP A 836 -6.66 15.51 -6.65
C ASP A 836 -7.27 14.11 -6.60
N ALA A 837 -8.49 13.94 -7.13
CA ALA A 837 -9.13 12.64 -7.25
C ALA A 837 -8.39 11.74 -8.24
N ASP A 838 -7.92 12.31 -9.36
CA ASP A 838 -7.09 11.59 -10.34
C ASP A 838 -5.77 11.12 -9.72
N ARG A 839 -5.11 11.98 -8.93
CA ARG A 839 -3.86 11.65 -8.20
C ARG A 839 -4.07 10.51 -7.20
N ALA A 840 -5.18 10.51 -6.46
CA ALA A 840 -5.52 9.43 -5.54
C ALA A 840 -5.83 8.11 -6.28
N MET A 841 -6.55 8.18 -7.41
CA MET A 841 -6.80 7.02 -8.26
C MET A 841 -5.50 6.46 -8.85
N LEU A 842 -4.61 7.32 -9.35
CA LEU A 842 -3.31 6.91 -9.85
C LEU A 842 -2.46 6.25 -8.76
N GLN A 843 -2.50 6.75 -7.51
CA GLN A 843 -1.84 6.08 -6.40
C GLN A 843 -2.41 4.68 -6.16
N GLN A 844 -3.73 4.56 -6.10
CA GLN A 844 -4.39 3.27 -5.93
C GLN A 844 -4.00 2.28 -7.04
N VAL A 845 -3.96 2.74 -8.30
CA VAL A 845 -3.49 1.92 -9.43
C VAL A 845 -2.04 1.50 -9.22
N CYS A 846 -1.15 2.42 -8.84
CA CYS A 846 0.26 2.09 -8.56
C CYS A 846 0.39 1.06 -7.43
N ASP A 847 -0.40 1.17 -6.36
CA ASP A 847 -0.38 0.22 -5.25
C ASP A 847 -0.87 -1.17 -5.68
N GLU A 848 -1.96 -1.22 -6.44
CA GLU A 848 -2.53 -2.48 -6.97
C GLU A 848 -1.58 -3.19 -7.94
N GLU A 849 -0.83 -2.43 -8.74
CA GLU A 849 0.18 -2.97 -9.66
C GLU A 849 1.54 -3.23 -8.99
N GLY A 850 1.71 -2.84 -7.72
CA GLY A 850 2.99 -2.91 -7.03
C GLY A 850 4.10 -2.14 -7.76
N ALA A 851 3.77 -0.94 -8.27
CA ALA A 851 4.63 -0.11 -9.10
C ALA A 851 5.81 0.48 -8.30
N ASP A 852 7.03 0.26 -8.80
CA ASP A 852 8.26 0.82 -8.24
C ASP A 852 8.50 2.26 -8.74
N LEU A 853 7.94 2.61 -9.89
CA LEU A 853 8.12 3.91 -10.53
C LEU A 853 6.93 4.29 -11.41
N PHE A 854 6.65 5.59 -11.46
CA PHE A 854 5.63 6.17 -12.33
C PHE A 854 6.24 7.17 -13.32
N ILE A 855 5.72 7.22 -14.55
CA ILE A 855 6.01 8.30 -15.49
C ILE A 855 4.73 8.70 -16.23
N SER A 856 4.47 9.99 -16.31
CA SER A 856 3.36 10.51 -17.10
C SER A 856 3.83 10.86 -18.50
N THR A 857 3.02 10.53 -19.51
CA THR A 857 3.19 11.18 -20.81
C THR A 857 2.95 12.68 -20.69
N TYR A 858 2.09 13.11 -19.77
CA TYR A 858 1.71 14.49 -19.53
C TYR A 858 2.36 15.04 -18.24
N TYR A 859 1.56 15.55 -17.31
CA TYR A 859 2.01 16.11 -16.02
C TYR A 859 1.19 15.56 -14.84
N THR A 860 0.59 14.38 -14.99
CA THR A 860 -0.10 13.69 -13.89
C THR A 860 0.92 13.08 -12.93
N THR A 861 0.53 12.90 -11.68
CA THR A 861 1.36 12.30 -10.64
C THR A 861 0.50 11.43 -9.73
N PRO A 862 1.02 10.33 -9.16
CA PRO A 862 0.45 9.65 -8.01
C PRO A 862 0.77 10.44 -6.71
N ILE A 863 0.43 9.91 -5.53
CA ILE A 863 0.61 10.59 -4.24
C ILE A 863 2.02 10.34 -3.67
N SER A 864 2.40 9.07 -3.53
CA SER A 864 3.62 8.62 -2.86
C SER A 864 4.55 7.84 -3.78
N THR A 865 4.04 7.20 -4.83
CA THR A 865 4.88 6.46 -5.78
C THR A 865 5.90 7.41 -6.44
N PRO A 866 7.21 7.07 -6.43
CA PRO A 866 8.25 7.86 -7.07
C PRO A 866 7.96 8.09 -8.55
N SER A 867 8.31 9.28 -9.06
CA SER A 867 7.99 9.63 -10.45
C SER A 867 9.18 10.15 -11.23
N VAL A 868 9.13 9.96 -12.56
CA VAL A 868 10.06 10.59 -13.50
C VAL A 868 9.33 11.66 -14.29
N PHE A 869 9.89 12.87 -14.33
CA PHE A 869 9.37 13.95 -15.15
C PHE A 869 10.12 14.03 -16.48
N MET A 870 9.39 14.00 -17.59
CA MET A 870 9.94 14.20 -18.92
C MET A 870 9.68 15.64 -19.41
N ALA A 871 10.74 16.45 -19.44
CA ALA A 871 10.71 17.82 -19.93
C ALA A 871 10.76 17.86 -21.46
N TYR A 872 9.65 18.25 -22.08
CA TYR A 872 9.57 18.51 -23.52
C TYR A 872 10.07 19.91 -23.88
N ASP A 873 9.71 20.91 -23.07
CA ASP A 873 10.13 22.30 -23.22
C ASP A 873 9.92 23.08 -21.92
N MET A 874 10.52 24.28 -21.88
CA MET A 874 10.33 25.28 -20.83
C MET A 874 9.71 26.58 -21.41
N ILE A 875 8.92 26.47 -22.49
CA ILE A 875 8.32 27.63 -23.17
C ILE A 875 7.50 28.50 -22.20
N PRO A 876 6.57 27.94 -21.40
CA PRO A 876 5.76 28.73 -20.47
C PRO A 876 6.63 29.51 -19.47
N GLU A 877 7.69 28.88 -18.96
CA GLU A 877 8.58 29.47 -17.97
C GLU A 877 9.50 30.54 -18.58
N VAL A 878 10.04 30.29 -19.77
CA VAL A 878 10.96 31.20 -20.45
C VAL A 878 10.23 32.39 -21.08
N LEU A 879 9.02 32.20 -21.61
CA LEU A 879 8.23 33.26 -22.27
C LEU A 879 7.22 33.95 -21.35
N GLY A 880 7.16 33.58 -20.06
CA GLY A 880 6.34 34.27 -19.05
C GLY A 880 4.84 34.02 -19.16
N ALA A 881 4.42 32.75 -19.21
CA ALA A 881 3.01 32.35 -19.16
C ALA A 881 2.38 32.60 -17.77
N ASP A 882 1.05 32.62 -17.71
CA ASP A 882 0.32 32.71 -16.45
C ASP A 882 0.24 31.34 -15.76
N PHE A 883 1.04 31.15 -14.71
CA PHE A 883 1.10 29.88 -13.97
C PHE A 883 -0.16 29.55 -13.15
N ASN A 884 -1.18 30.41 -13.15
CA ASN A 884 -2.48 30.07 -12.55
C ASN A 884 -3.30 29.11 -13.41
N GLU A 885 -2.98 28.96 -14.71
CA GLU A 885 -3.65 27.99 -15.57
C GLU A 885 -3.45 26.56 -15.04
N PRO A 886 -4.50 25.72 -14.97
CA PRO A 886 -4.43 24.38 -14.39
C PRO A 886 -3.28 23.51 -14.92
N MET A 887 -3.04 23.55 -16.24
CA MET A 887 -1.95 22.81 -16.89
C MET A 887 -0.56 23.16 -16.32
N TRP A 888 -0.26 24.44 -16.13
CA TRP A 888 1.05 24.86 -15.64
C TRP A 888 1.23 24.60 -14.15
N ARG A 889 0.14 24.65 -13.37
CA ARG A 889 0.15 24.20 -11.97
C ARG A 889 0.50 22.73 -11.86
N GLU A 890 -0.12 21.87 -12.66
CA GLU A 890 0.18 20.44 -12.68
C GLU A 890 1.60 20.16 -13.22
N LYS A 891 2.08 20.89 -14.24
CA LYS A 891 3.48 20.81 -14.69
C LYS A 891 4.46 21.10 -13.54
N HIS A 892 4.25 22.19 -12.80
CA HIS A 892 5.13 22.55 -11.68
C HIS A 892 5.01 21.57 -10.52
N HIS A 893 3.82 21.01 -10.28
CA HIS A 893 3.63 19.94 -9.32
C HIS A 893 4.43 18.69 -9.72
N ALA A 894 4.30 18.25 -10.97
CA ALA A 894 5.03 17.09 -11.51
C ALA A 894 6.55 17.27 -11.44
N ILE A 895 7.06 18.47 -11.73
CA ILE A 895 8.48 18.77 -11.58
C ILE A 895 8.91 18.62 -10.11
N ARG A 896 8.14 19.13 -9.14
CA ARG A 896 8.50 19.03 -7.71
C ARG A 896 8.33 17.61 -7.14
N HIS A 897 7.40 16.83 -7.69
CA HIS A 897 7.13 15.44 -7.30
C HIS A 897 8.15 14.46 -7.90
N ALA A 898 8.86 14.86 -8.96
CA ALA A 898 9.78 14.01 -9.67
C ALA A 898 11.02 13.67 -8.84
N SER A 899 11.33 12.38 -8.82
CA SER A 899 12.54 11.85 -8.20
C SER A 899 13.69 11.81 -9.22
N ALA A 900 13.39 11.72 -10.52
CA ALA A 900 14.37 11.86 -11.60
C ALA A 900 13.80 12.63 -12.81
N TYR A 901 14.70 13.16 -13.66
CA TYR A 901 14.32 14.03 -14.78
C TYR A 901 14.89 13.51 -16.10
N VAL A 902 14.08 13.58 -17.14
CA VAL A 902 14.49 13.34 -18.53
C VAL A 902 14.20 14.60 -19.33
N SER A 903 15.13 15.03 -20.18
CA SER A 903 14.94 16.16 -21.09
C SER A 903 15.15 15.74 -22.53
N ILE A 904 14.38 16.30 -23.47
CA ILE A 904 14.55 16.00 -24.90
C ILE A 904 15.67 16.81 -25.58
N SER A 905 16.32 17.74 -24.88
CA SER A 905 17.48 18.51 -25.37
C SER A 905 18.35 19.03 -24.22
N GLU A 906 19.59 19.40 -24.53
CA GLU A 906 20.52 20.02 -23.57
C GLU A 906 20.01 21.41 -23.14
N ASN A 907 19.48 22.20 -24.07
CA ASN A 907 18.90 23.51 -23.75
C ASN A 907 17.70 23.38 -22.81
N THR A 908 16.76 22.45 -23.07
CA THR A 908 15.62 22.23 -22.17
C THR A 908 16.07 21.75 -20.80
N ALA A 909 17.13 20.94 -20.71
CA ALA A 909 17.70 20.52 -19.43
C ALA A 909 18.31 21.71 -18.66
N SER A 910 19.08 22.54 -19.36
CA SER A 910 19.66 23.77 -18.81
C SER A 910 18.58 24.73 -18.31
N ASP A 911 17.51 24.91 -19.08
CA ASP A 911 16.41 25.81 -18.71
C ASP A 911 15.56 25.24 -17.57
N LEU A 912 15.37 23.92 -17.51
CA LEU A 912 14.74 23.26 -16.36
C LEU A 912 15.53 23.56 -15.07
N VAL A 913 16.83 23.35 -15.08
CA VAL A 913 17.72 23.63 -13.93
C VAL A 913 17.73 25.12 -13.56
N LYS A 914 17.75 26.02 -14.56
CA LYS A 914 17.67 27.47 -14.32
C LYS A 914 16.35 27.89 -13.68
N CYS A 915 15.23 27.32 -14.13
CA CYS A 915 13.90 27.64 -13.62
C CYS A 915 13.64 27.03 -12.24
N PHE A 916 14.29 25.90 -11.92
CA PHE A 916 14.11 25.15 -10.69
C PHE A 916 15.46 24.85 -10.03
N SER A 917 15.94 25.78 -9.20
CA SER A 917 17.28 25.76 -8.60
C SER A 917 17.56 24.58 -7.65
N GLY A 918 16.54 23.80 -7.29
CA GLY A 918 16.68 22.57 -6.50
C GLY A 918 17.07 21.33 -7.32
N ILE A 919 17.15 21.44 -8.65
CA ILE A 919 17.50 20.34 -9.55
C ILE A 919 18.97 20.49 -9.95
N SER A 920 19.77 19.44 -9.73
CA SER A 920 21.16 19.43 -10.18
C SER A 920 21.26 18.99 -11.65
N PRO A 921 22.22 19.50 -12.45
CA PRO A 921 22.42 19.09 -13.84
C PRO A 921 22.63 17.57 -13.99
N GLU A 922 23.26 16.94 -13.01
CA GLU A 922 23.56 15.49 -13.00
C GLU A 922 22.31 14.63 -12.84
N GLN A 923 21.21 15.19 -12.32
CA GLN A 923 19.92 14.52 -12.17
C GLN A 923 19.09 14.50 -13.47
N VAL A 924 19.50 15.24 -14.50
CA VAL A 924 18.75 15.37 -15.75
C VAL A 924 19.38 14.52 -16.85
N THR A 925 18.70 13.46 -17.26
CA THR A 925 19.12 12.65 -18.41
C THR A 925 18.65 13.27 -19.72
N VAL A 926 19.58 13.65 -20.58
CA VAL A 926 19.26 14.19 -21.91
C VAL A 926 19.06 13.07 -22.94
N ALA A 927 17.83 12.90 -23.40
CA ALA A 927 17.39 11.92 -24.39
C ALA A 927 16.79 12.62 -25.63
N HIS A 928 17.65 12.98 -26.59
CA HIS A 928 17.23 13.60 -27.84
C HIS A 928 16.18 12.78 -28.60
N CYS A 929 15.17 13.46 -29.17
CA CYS A 929 14.16 12.81 -29.99
C CYS A 929 14.76 12.13 -31.23
N GLY A 930 14.10 11.07 -31.69
CA GLY A 930 14.44 10.40 -32.94
C GLY A 930 13.74 10.98 -34.17
N VAL A 931 14.20 10.58 -35.36
CA VAL A 931 13.51 10.84 -36.62
C VAL A 931 12.91 9.53 -37.15
N SER A 932 11.63 9.57 -37.53
CA SER A 932 10.96 8.40 -38.09
C SER A 932 11.54 8.04 -39.46
N PRO A 933 11.72 6.73 -39.78
CA PRO A 933 12.22 6.29 -41.10
C PRO A 933 11.37 6.74 -42.30
N VAL A 934 10.11 7.13 -42.07
CA VAL A 934 9.24 7.71 -43.11
C VAL A 934 9.83 9.00 -43.70
N PHE A 935 10.59 9.75 -42.89
CA PHE A 935 11.32 10.93 -43.33
C PHE A 935 12.65 10.50 -43.96
N SER A 936 12.65 10.44 -45.28
CA SER A 936 13.81 10.06 -46.08
C SER A 936 13.75 10.72 -47.45
N LEU A 937 14.83 10.60 -48.21
CA LEU A 937 14.89 11.12 -49.58
C LEU A 937 13.81 10.48 -50.46
N ASN A 938 12.92 11.32 -51.00
CA ASN A 938 11.88 10.88 -51.92
C ASN A 938 12.29 10.93 -53.39
N SER A 939 11.66 10.08 -54.20
CA SER A 939 11.87 10.08 -55.65
C SER A 939 11.26 11.32 -56.31
N GLN A 940 11.85 11.76 -57.42
CA GLN A 940 11.30 12.87 -58.22
C GLN A 940 9.87 12.59 -58.70
N ALA A 941 9.50 11.32 -58.91
CA ALA A 941 8.15 10.92 -59.29
C ALA A 941 7.14 11.23 -58.18
N ASN A 942 7.45 10.85 -56.94
CA ASN A 942 6.59 11.14 -55.77
C ASN A 942 6.43 12.66 -55.56
N ILE A 943 7.53 13.41 -55.67
CA ILE A 943 7.53 14.87 -55.55
C ILE A 943 6.64 15.50 -56.63
N ASN A 944 6.75 15.05 -57.88
CA ASN A 944 5.93 15.55 -58.98
C ASN A 944 4.45 15.21 -58.78
N GLN A 945 4.14 14.01 -58.28
CA GLN A 945 2.76 13.60 -57.97
C GLN A 945 2.16 14.45 -56.84
N PHE A 946 2.91 14.70 -55.77
CA PHE A 946 2.51 15.59 -54.68
C PHE A 946 2.22 17.00 -55.21
N LYS A 947 3.13 17.55 -56.03
CA LYS A 947 2.95 18.87 -56.66
C LYS A 947 1.69 18.92 -57.52
N MET A 948 1.44 17.90 -58.34
CA MET A 948 0.21 17.81 -59.13
C MET A 948 -1.04 17.71 -58.26
N LYS A 949 -1.00 16.89 -57.19
CA LYS A 949 -2.13 16.70 -56.26
C LYS A 949 -2.57 18.02 -55.62
N TYR A 950 -1.62 18.84 -55.19
CA TYR A 950 -1.89 20.11 -54.50
C TYR A 950 -1.81 21.34 -55.41
N GLY A 951 -1.64 21.16 -56.73
CA GLY A 951 -1.61 22.27 -57.68
C GLY A 951 -0.38 23.18 -57.53
N ILE A 952 0.74 22.65 -57.03
CA ILE A 952 1.99 23.39 -56.85
C ILE A 952 2.76 23.43 -58.16
N THR A 953 2.91 24.62 -58.76
CA THR A 953 3.46 24.75 -60.12
C THR A 953 4.88 25.32 -60.17
N LYS A 954 5.36 25.87 -59.05
CA LYS A 954 6.67 26.54 -58.94
C LYS A 954 7.50 25.93 -57.80
N PRO A 955 8.81 26.23 -57.70
CA PRO A 955 9.57 25.99 -56.48
C PRO A 955 8.87 26.64 -55.28
N TYR A 956 9.00 26.05 -54.09
CA TYR A 956 8.29 26.55 -52.91
C TYR A 956 9.12 26.48 -51.64
N PHE A 957 8.85 27.42 -50.74
CA PHE A 957 9.31 27.35 -49.35
C PHE A 957 8.23 26.71 -48.49
N ILE A 958 8.62 25.91 -47.51
CA ILE A 958 7.70 25.26 -46.58
C ILE A 958 7.85 25.86 -45.18
N LEU A 959 6.71 26.10 -44.53
CA LEU A 959 6.60 26.49 -43.12
C LEU A 959 5.73 25.48 -42.37
N VAL A 960 6.21 25.06 -41.21
CA VAL A 960 5.51 24.12 -40.33
C VAL A 960 5.16 24.86 -39.03
N GLY A 961 3.88 24.83 -38.64
CA GLY A 961 3.40 25.49 -37.41
C GLY A 961 3.19 26.99 -37.51
N ALA A 962 2.98 27.57 -38.70
CA ALA A 962 2.93 29.01 -38.94
C ALA A 962 1.81 29.80 -38.20
N GLY A 963 0.98 29.15 -37.37
CA GLY A 963 -0.14 29.74 -36.64
C GLY A 963 0.12 30.14 -35.18
N SER A 964 1.28 29.77 -34.61
CA SER A 964 1.62 30.13 -33.22
C SER A 964 2.66 31.25 -33.17
N ASN A 965 2.44 32.26 -32.31
CA ASN A 965 3.25 33.49 -32.23
C ASN A 965 4.75 33.23 -32.06
N TYR A 966 5.13 32.22 -31.26
CA TYR A 966 6.53 31.90 -31.03
C TYR A 966 7.25 31.28 -32.23
N LYS A 967 6.54 30.74 -33.24
CA LYS A 967 7.15 30.21 -34.48
C LYS A 967 7.58 31.31 -35.45
N ASN A 968 7.22 32.57 -35.16
CA ASN A 968 7.70 33.78 -35.83
C ASN A 968 7.56 33.78 -37.36
N ALA A 969 6.44 33.26 -37.88
CA ALA A 969 6.20 33.20 -39.32
C ALA A 969 6.22 34.60 -39.99
N GLY A 970 5.94 35.65 -39.21
CA GLY A 970 6.02 37.05 -39.66
C GLY A 970 7.39 37.43 -40.23
N LEU A 971 8.49 36.94 -39.64
CA LEU A 971 9.85 37.20 -40.14
C LEU A 971 10.03 36.72 -41.58
N PHE A 972 9.57 35.50 -41.87
CA PHE A 972 9.59 34.95 -43.22
C PHE A 972 8.75 35.80 -44.19
N PHE A 973 7.49 36.11 -43.85
CA PHE A 973 6.62 36.83 -44.77
C PHE A 973 7.14 38.25 -45.08
N GLN A 974 7.64 38.96 -44.08
CA GLN A 974 8.26 40.28 -44.28
C GLN A 974 9.49 40.21 -45.20
N ALA A 975 10.34 39.21 -45.01
CA ALA A 975 11.54 39.00 -45.82
C ALA A 975 11.19 38.55 -47.25
N PHE A 976 10.25 37.62 -47.38
CA PHE A 976 9.77 37.12 -48.67
C PHE A 976 9.16 38.24 -49.52
N ALA A 977 8.49 39.22 -48.89
CA ALA A 977 7.92 40.36 -49.60
C ALA A 977 8.98 41.25 -50.28
N GLN A 978 10.22 41.26 -49.77
CA GLN A 978 11.35 42.03 -50.31
C GLN A 978 12.05 41.35 -51.49
N LEU A 979 11.78 40.06 -51.74
CA LEU A 979 12.36 39.33 -52.87
C LEU A 979 11.79 39.83 -54.19
N TYR A 980 12.65 40.38 -55.05
CA TYR A 980 12.27 40.80 -56.41
C TYR A 980 11.70 39.61 -57.22
N SER A 981 12.21 38.41 -56.97
CA SER A 981 11.80 37.15 -57.63
C SER A 981 10.63 36.43 -56.95
N LYS A 982 9.94 37.02 -55.96
CA LYS A 982 8.93 36.31 -55.15
C LYS A 982 7.82 35.63 -55.95
N GLN A 983 7.42 36.20 -57.09
CA GLN A 983 6.42 35.61 -57.99
C GLN A 983 6.89 34.30 -58.66
N GLY A 984 8.18 33.99 -58.60
CA GLY A 984 8.77 32.73 -59.02
C GLY A 984 8.62 31.59 -58.01
N PHE A 985 8.08 31.88 -56.81
CA PHE A 985 7.91 30.92 -55.73
C PHE A 985 6.46 30.80 -55.29
N GLU A 986 6.13 29.63 -54.75
CA GLU A 986 4.91 29.36 -53.98
C GLU A 986 5.27 29.07 -52.52
N ILE A 987 4.28 29.04 -51.64
CA ILE A 987 4.49 28.82 -50.20
C ILE A 987 3.61 27.68 -49.74
N VAL A 988 4.17 26.71 -49.03
CA VAL A 988 3.41 25.63 -48.39
C VAL A 988 3.41 25.87 -46.89
N CYS A 989 2.23 25.92 -46.27
CA CYS A 989 2.07 26.05 -44.82
C CYS A 989 1.32 24.83 -44.29
N THR A 990 1.85 24.17 -43.24
CA THR A 990 1.25 22.97 -42.63
C THR A 990 1.40 22.98 -41.10
N GLY A 991 0.64 22.15 -40.39
CA GLY A 991 0.85 21.88 -38.95
C GLY A 991 0.41 22.97 -37.96
N GLY A 992 -0.59 23.80 -38.27
CA GLY A 992 -1.14 24.82 -37.37
C GLY A 992 -2.65 24.68 -37.11
N SER A 993 -3.13 25.16 -35.95
CA SER A 993 -4.55 25.16 -35.53
C SER A 993 -5.45 26.04 -36.40
N SER A 994 -4.86 26.98 -37.14
CA SER A 994 -5.51 27.73 -38.20
C SER A 994 -4.82 27.44 -39.54
N LEU A 995 -5.53 26.74 -40.44
CA LEU A 995 -5.12 26.53 -41.84
C LEU A 995 -5.17 27.84 -42.66
N TRP A 996 -5.31 29.00 -42.03
CA TRP A 996 -5.50 30.27 -42.71
C TRP A 996 -4.39 31.22 -42.28
N LEU A 997 -3.64 31.76 -43.24
CA LEU A 997 -2.82 32.95 -42.99
C LEU A 997 -3.71 34.02 -42.36
N SER A 998 -3.30 34.51 -41.19
CA SER A 998 -3.91 35.70 -40.59
C SER A 998 -3.92 36.84 -41.62
N ALA A 999 -4.96 37.68 -41.57
CA ALA A 999 -5.18 38.72 -42.58
C ALA A 999 -3.97 39.65 -42.75
N GLU A 1000 -3.19 39.83 -41.68
CA GLU A 1000 -1.93 40.58 -41.62
C GLU A 1000 -0.83 40.04 -42.56
N TYR A 1001 -0.81 38.75 -42.88
CA TYR A 1001 0.23 38.16 -43.73
C TYR A 1001 -0.11 38.20 -45.23
N ARG A 1002 -1.39 38.38 -45.57
CA ARG A 1002 -1.86 38.41 -46.97
C ARG A 1002 -1.27 39.58 -47.77
N GLN A 1003 -0.92 40.69 -47.11
CA GLN A 1003 -0.27 41.83 -47.77
C GLN A 1003 1.13 41.51 -48.28
N PHE A 1004 1.83 40.57 -47.63
CA PHE A 1004 3.21 40.21 -47.97
C PHE A 1004 3.29 39.21 -49.13
N THR A 1005 2.23 38.44 -49.36
CA THR A 1005 2.16 37.37 -50.37
C THR A 1005 1.44 37.76 -51.66
N SER A 1006 1.16 39.05 -51.88
CA SER A 1006 0.48 39.54 -53.09
C SER A 1006 1.19 39.07 -54.38
N GLY A 1007 0.47 38.32 -55.22
CA GLY A 1007 0.96 37.76 -56.47
C GLY A 1007 1.61 36.35 -56.35
N CYS A 1008 1.60 35.74 -55.17
CA CYS A 1008 2.09 34.39 -54.89
C CYS A 1008 0.95 33.49 -54.42
N VAL A 1009 1.04 32.19 -54.72
CA VAL A 1009 0.07 31.20 -54.21
C VAL A 1009 0.59 30.65 -52.88
N VAL A 1010 -0.27 30.67 -51.87
CA VAL A 1010 -0.02 30.05 -50.57
C VAL A 1010 -0.94 28.85 -50.43
N HIS A 1011 -0.35 27.69 -50.14
CA HIS A 1011 -1.00 26.40 -50.02
C HIS A 1011 -1.08 26.01 -48.54
N PRO A 1012 -2.21 26.27 -47.86
CA PRO A 1012 -2.44 25.73 -46.53
C PRO A 1012 -2.85 24.27 -46.63
N LEU A 1013 -1.96 23.38 -46.21
CA LEU A 1013 -2.13 21.93 -46.33
C LEU A 1013 -2.16 21.28 -44.96
N GLN A 1014 -2.95 20.22 -44.83
CA GLN A 1014 -2.85 19.26 -43.75
C GLN A 1014 -2.26 17.98 -44.35
N LEU A 1015 -1.07 17.62 -43.91
CA LEU A 1015 -0.27 16.54 -44.52
C LEU A 1015 -0.11 15.39 -43.52
N SER A 1016 -0.19 14.15 -44.01
CA SER A 1016 0.33 12.99 -43.26
C SER A 1016 1.85 13.03 -43.20
N ASP A 1017 2.47 12.17 -42.38
CA ASP A 1017 3.94 12.11 -42.30
C ASP A 1017 4.58 11.68 -43.63
N GLU A 1018 3.94 10.77 -44.38
CA GLU A 1018 4.39 10.37 -45.72
C GLU A 1018 4.33 11.56 -46.69
N GLU A 1019 3.24 12.32 -46.66
CA GLU A 1019 3.09 13.50 -47.52
C GLU A 1019 4.02 14.63 -47.12
N LEU A 1020 4.23 14.83 -45.82
CA LEU A 1020 5.15 15.83 -45.29
C LEU A 1020 6.60 15.48 -45.66
N SER A 1021 6.97 14.21 -45.59
CA SER A 1021 8.27 13.69 -46.08
C SER A 1021 8.49 14.02 -47.56
N ILE A 1022 7.47 13.81 -48.41
CA ILE A 1022 7.52 14.18 -49.84
C ILE A 1022 7.61 15.70 -50.01
N ALA A 1023 6.86 16.46 -49.20
CA ALA A 1023 6.86 17.92 -49.24
C ALA A 1023 8.24 18.50 -48.88
N TYR A 1024 8.89 18.00 -47.83
CA TYR A 1024 10.25 18.41 -47.49
C TYR A 1024 11.23 18.13 -48.64
N SER A 1025 11.24 16.90 -49.19
CA SER A 1025 12.13 16.55 -50.30
C SER A 1025 11.90 17.42 -51.56
N GLY A 1026 10.67 17.90 -51.76
CA GLY A 1026 10.31 18.75 -52.89
C GLY A 1026 10.54 20.26 -52.70
N ALA A 1027 10.83 20.70 -51.47
CA ALA A 1027 10.91 22.11 -51.11
C ALA A 1027 12.28 22.75 -51.41
N THR A 1028 12.26 24.05 -51.66
CA THR A 1028 13.47 24.87 -51.77
C THR A 1028 14.15 24.98 -50.41
N ALA A 1029 13.40 25.25 -49.35
CA ALA A 1029 13.91 25.12 -47.98
C ALA A 1029 12.73 25.04 -47.01
N LEU A 1030 12.96 24.38 -45.87
CA LEU A 1030 12.18 24.64 -44.67
C LEU A 1030 12.63 25.98 -44.09
N VAL A 1031 11.68 26.89 -43.86
CA VAL A 1031 11.92 28.14 -43.14
C VAL A 1031 11.23 28.05 -41.78
N TYR A 1032 12.04 27.98 -40.72
CA TYR A 1032 11.58 27.71 -39.36
C TYR A 1032 12.22 28.66 -38.35
N PRO A 1033 11.86 29.97 -38.36
CA PRO A 1033 12.52 31.01 -37.57
C PRO A 1033 11.99 31.11 -36.13
N SER A 1034 11.74 29.97 -35.48
CA SER A 1034 11.14 29.93 -34.15
C SER A 1034 11.94 30.73 -33.11
N LEU A 1035 11.25 31.39 -32.19
CA LEU A 1035 11.83 32.11 -31.05
C LEU A 1035 12.28 31.15 -29.94
N TYR A 1036 11.66 29.98 -29.84
CA TYR A 1036 12.03 28.95 -28.89
C TYR A 1036 11.48 27.58 -29.33
N GLU A 1037 12.28 26.53 -29.20
CA GLU A 1037 11.85 25.14 -29.31
C GLU A 1037 12.44 24.29 -28.19
N GLY A 1038 11.69 23.26 -27.78
CA GLY A 1038 12.20 22.23 -26.89
C GLY A 1038 13.14 21.23 -27.56
N PHE A 1039 12.96 20.98 -28.87
CA PHE A 1039 13.88 20.17 -29.68
C PHE A 1039 13.99 20.71 -31.11
N GLY A 1040 12.88 20.73 -31.85
CA GLY A 1040 12.86 21.14 -33.27
C GLY A 1040 12.73 19.96 -34.24
N MET A 1041 11.78 19.04 -34.00
CA MET A 1041 11.54 17.88 -34.88
C MET A 1041 11.40 18.25 -36.37
N PRO A 1042 10.68 19.32 -36.78
CA PRO A 1042 10.59 19.69 -38.19
C PRO A 1042 11.94 19.94 -38.86
N VAL A 1043 12.92 20.48 -38.12
CA VAL A 1043 14.29 20.71 -38.62
C VAL A 1043 14.98 19.37 -38.88
N ALA A 1044 14.90 18.43 -37.94
CA ALA A 1044 15.47 17.10 -38.10
C ALA A 1044 14.81 16.30 -39.25
N GLU A 1045 13.49 16.34 -39.35
CA GLU A 1045 12.70 15.71 -40.42
C GLU A 1045 13.05 16.27 -41.80
N ALA A 1046 13.14 17.60 -41.93
CA ALA A 1046 13.53 18.26 -43.17
C ALA A 1046 14.94 17.84 -43.63
N MET A 1047 15.90 17.80 -42.70
CA MET A 1047 17.26 17.34 -43.00
C MET A 1047 17.29 15.88 -43.45
N ALA A 1048 16.52 14.98 -42.83
CA ALA A 1048 16.41 13.58 -43.25
C ALA A 1048 15.84 13.41 -44.67
N CYS A 1049 14.96 14.31 -45.07
CA CYS A 1049 14.37 14.36 -46.41
C CYS A 1049 15.25 15.06 -47.46
N GLY A 1050 16.47 15.51 -47.10
CA GLY A 1050 17.35 16.27 -47.99
C GLY A 1050 16.85 17.68 -48.29
N CYS A 1051 16.10 18.29 -47.37
CA CYS A 1051 15.60 19.66 -47.46
C CYS A 1051 16.54 20.61 -46.71
N PRO A 1052 17.09 21.65 -47.36
CA PRO A 1052 17.82 22.70 -46.66
C PRO A 1052 16.96 23.43 -45.62
N VAL A 1053 17.58 23.89 -44.54
CA VAL A 1053 16.89 24.57 -43.44
C VAL A 1053 17.41 26.00 -43.28
N ILE A 1054 16.49 26.95 -43.12
CA ILE A 1054 16.75 28.32 -42.67
C ILE A 1054 16.05 28.52 -41.33
N THR A 1055 16.79 28.88 -40.28
CA THR A 1055 16.28 28.93 -38.90
C THR A 1055 17.05 29.93 -38.03
N CYS A 1056 16.71 30.03 -36.75
CA CYS A 1056 17.37 30.90 -35.78
C CYS A 1056 18.40 30.12 -34.94
N TYR A 1057 19.44 30.81 -34.46
CA TYR A 1057 20.47 30.22 -33.60
C TYR A 1057 20.09 30.42 -32.12
N ASN A 1058 19.02 29.73 -31.68
CA ASN A 1058 18.45 29.87 -30.33
C ASN A 1058 17.92 28.54 -29.79
N SER A 1059 17.71 28.46 -28.47
CA SER A 1059 17.16 27.28 -27.79
C SER A 1059 17.86 25.97 -28.21
N SER A 1060 17.12 24.88 -28.44
CA SER A 1060 17.66 23.58 -28.87
C SER A 1060 18.00 23.49 -30.36
N ILE A 1061 17.67 24.50 -31.18
CA ILE A 1061 17.86 24.43 -32.64
C ILE A 1061 19.32 24.20 -33.06
N PRO A 1062 20.33 24.88 -32.47
CA PRO A 1062 21.74 24.61 -32.77
C PRO A 1062 22.17 23.17 -32.48
N GLU A 1063 21.58 22.52 -31.46
CA GLU A 1063 21.87 21.12 -31.13
C GLU A 1063 21.40 20.19 -32.24
N VAL A 1064 20.20 20.46 -32.77
CA VAL A 1064 19.58 19.65 -33.83
C VAL A 1064 20.21 19.95 -35.18
N ALA A 1065 20.24 21.21 -35.61
CA ALA A 1065 20.64 21.59 -36.96
C ALA A 1065 22.17 21.64 -37.14
N GLY A 1066 22.95 21.85 -36.07
CA GLY A 1066 24.42 21.90 -36.14
C GLY A 1066 24.92 22.90 -37.19
N GLU A 1067 25.81 22.47 -38.07
CA GLU A 1067 26.31 23.29 -39.19
C GLU A 1067 25.44 23.19 -40.46
N ALA A 1068 24.32 22.45 -40.42
CA ALA A 1068 23.51 22.11 -41.58
C ALA A 1068 22.34 23.07 -41.88
N ALA A 1069 22.35 24.26 -41.29
CA ALA A 1069 21.33 25.28 -41.51
C ALA A 1069 21.93 26.66 -41.79
N ILE A 1070 21.17 27.50 -42.48
CA ILE A 1070 21.46 28.94 -42.56
C ILE A 1070 20.78 29.61 -41.36
N TYR A 1071 21.60 30.17 -40.47
CA TYR A 1071 21.11 30.86 -39.28
C TYR A 1071 20.85 32.34 -39.54
N VAL A 1072 19.73 32.83 -39.04
CA VAL A 1072 19.34 34.24 -39.07
C VAL A 1072 18.87 34.71 -37.69
N ASN A 1073 19.04 36.00 -37.40
CA ASN A 1073 18.53 36.58 -36.16
C ASN A 1073 17.00 36.69 -36.19
N GLU A 1074 16.37 36.53 -35.04
CA GLU A 1074 14.91 36.45 -34.84
C GLU A 1074 14.11 37.67 -35.34
N THR A 1075 14.77 38.81 -35.55
CA THR A 1075 14.14 40.07 -35.97
C THR A 1075 14.74 40.64 -37.27
N ASP A 1076 15.75 39.98 -37.85
CA ASP A 1076 16.49 40.52 -39.00
C ASP A 1076 15.88 40.09 -40.33
N VAL A 1077 14.94 40.91 -40.81
CA VAL A 1077 14.25 40.71 -42.08
C VAL A 1077 15.22 40.67 -43.28
N ASN A 1078 16.28 41.47 -43.26
CA ASN A 1078 17.24 41.53 -44.37
C ASN A 1078 18.12 40.27 -44.42
N ALA A 1079 18.58 39.80 -43.26
CA ALA A 1079 19.32 38.54 -43.17
C ALA A 1079 18.45 37.35 -43.63
N MET A 1080 17.17 37.32 -43.25
CA MET A 1080 16.22 36.32 -43.76
C MET A 1080 16.05 36.42 -45.29
N ALA A 1081 15.92 37.61 -45.86
CA ALA A 1081 15.80 37.78 -47.31
C ALA A 1081 17.07 37.31 -48.06
N ASN A 1082 18.26 37.58 -47.48
CA ASN A 1082 19.53 37.09 -48.00
C ASN A 1082 19.62 35.56 -47.90
N ALA A 1083 19.22 34.96 -46.78
CA ALA A 1083 19.18 33.50 -46.61
C ALA A 1083 18.25 32.82 -47.63
N LEU A 1084 17.07 33.41 -47.88
CA LEU A 1084 16.16 32.93 -48.92
C LEU A 1084 16.77 32.99 -50.33
N CYS A 1085 17.66 33.95 -50.60
CA CYS A 1085 18.43 34.01 -51.85
C CYS A 1085 19.58 32.98 -51.86
N ASP A 1086 20.34 32.88 -50.78
CA ASP A 1086 21.54 32.05 -50.67
C ASP A 1086 21.21 30.56 -50.76
N VAL A 1087 20.11 30.11 -50.17
CA VAL A 1087 19.70 28.69 -50.20
C VAL A 1087 19.38 28.20 -51.62
N GLN A 1088 19.13 29.11 -52.56
CA GLN A 1088 18.88 28.77 -53.97
C GLN A 1088 20.18 28.49 -54.75
N LYS A 1089 21.32 28.94 -54.22
CA LYS A 1089 22.63 28.73 -54.86
C LYS A 1089 22.97 27.23 -54.82
N PRO A 1090 23.28 26.58 -55.97
CA PRO A 1090 23.50 25.13 -56.02
C PRO A 1090 24.57 24.61 -55.05
N GLU A 1091 25.64 25.37 -54.85
CA GLU A 1091 26.75 25.05 -53.95
C GLU A 1091 26.33 25.09 -52.48
N VAL A 1092 25.61 26.13 -52.06
CA VAL A 1092 25.08 26.27 -50.70
C VAL A 1092 24.08 25.16 -50.42
N ARG A 1093 23.15 24.94 -51.36
CA ARG A 1093 22.14 23.89 -51.25
C ARG A 1093 22.76 22.51 -51.09
N ARG A 1094 23.74 22.16 -51.93
CA ARG A 1094 24.40 20.84 -51.88
C ARG A 1094 25.08 20.62 -50.55
N GLN A 1095 25.81 21.63 -50.06
CA GLN A 1095 26.49 21.56 -48.77
C GLN A 1095 25.49 21.33 -47.63
N LEU A 1096 24.41 22.11 -47.55
CA LEU A 1096 23.40 21.97 -46.50
C LEU A 1096 22.71 20.58 -46.51
N ILE A 1097 22.45 20.03 -47.70
CA ILE A 1097 21.88 18.69 -47.83
C ILE A 1097 22.86 17.62 -47.34
N GLU A 1098 24.12 17.68 -47.77
CA GLU A 1098 25.15 16.72 -47.36
C GLU A 1098 25.38 16.76 -45.84
N THR A 1099 25.53 17.95 -45.26
CA THR A 1099 25.71 18.11 -43.80
C THR A 1099 24.44 17.74 -43.04
N GLY A 1100 23.24 18.02 -43.56
CA GLY A 1100 21.97 17.69 -42.91
C GLY A 1100 21.73 16.20 -42.81
N LEU A 1101 21.99 15.47 -43.91
CA LEU A 1101 21.90 14.00 -43.94
C LEU A 1101 22.90 13.33 -43.00
N GLN A 1102 24.08 13.94 -42.78
CA GLN A 1102 25.05 13.45 -41.79
C GLN A 1102 24.62 13.79 -40.35
N GLN A 1103 24.13 15.01 -40.12
CA GLN A 1103 23.72 15.49 -38.79
C GLN A 1103 22.56 14.65 -38.24
N VAL A 1104 21.57 14.32 -39.07
CA VAL A 1104 20.36 13.62 -38.60
C VAL A 1104 20.62 12.18 -38.14
N GLN A 1105 21.71 11.53 -38.59
CA GLN A 1105 22.07 10.17 -38.14
C GLN A 1105 22.38 10.09 -36.64
N LYS A 1106 22.61 11.24 -35.99
CA LYS A 1106 22.78 11.31 -34.53
C LYS A 1106 21.47 11.02 -33.79
N PHE A 1107 20.31 11.26 -34.41
CA PHE A 1107 18.99 11.26 -33.79
C PHE A 1107 18.14 10.06 -34.22
N THR A 1108 18.09 9.02 -33.39
CA THR A 1108 17.28 7.82 -33.64
C THR A 1108 16.40 7.49 -32.44
N TRP A 1109 15.19 6.95 -32.70
CA TRP A 1109 14.27 6.53 -31.63
C TRP A 1109 14.89 5.44 -30.75
N SER A 1110 15.65 4.54 -31.35
CA SER A 1110 16.38 3.47 -30.65
C SER A 1110 17.33 4.03 -29.58
N LYS A 1111 18.10 5.09 -29.89
CA LYS A 1111 19.00 5.76 -28.93
C LYS A 1111 18.23 6.47 -27.81
N MET A 1112 17.11 7.11 -28.16
CA MET A 1112 16.25 7.75 -27.17
C MET A 1112 15.68 6.72 -26.21
N ALA A 1113 15.12 5.63 -26.75
CA ALA A 1113 14.52 4.55 -25.97
C ALA A 1113 15.52 3.92 -24.99
N ASP A 1114 16.77 3.70 -25.41
CA ASP A 1114 17.84 3.20 -24.53
C ASP A 1114 18.17 4.17 -23.40
N LYS A 1115 18.30 5.46 -23.71
CA LYS A 1115 18.56 6.47 -22.67
C LYS A 1115 17.41 6.58 -21.67
N VAL A 1116 16.16 6.57 -22.14
CA VAL A 1116 14.99 6.69 -21.27
C VAL A 1116 14.81 5.42 -20.44
N SER A 1117 14.93 4.22 -21.01
CA SER A 1117 14.83 2.98 -20.22
C SER A 1117 15.93 2.88 -19.15
N SER A 1118 17.17 3.24 -19.49
CA SER A 1118 18.24 3.33 -18.50
C SER A 1118 17.94 4.34 -17.39
N ALA A 1119 17.43 5.53 -17.74
CA ALA A 1119 17.03 6.53 -16.74
C ALA A 1119 15.91 6.02 -15.81
N LEU A 1120 14.91 5.32 -16.36
CA LEU A 1120 13.83 4.74 -15.58
C LEU A 1120 14.35 3.65 -14.62
N ILE A 1121 15.18 2.72 -15.10
CA ILE A 1121 15.78 1.69 -14.23
C ILE A 1121 16.64 2.32 -13.14
N ASN A 1122 17.46 3.31 -13.46
CA ASN A 1122 18.26 4.04 -12.47
C ASN A 1122 17.38 4.74 -11.43
N ALA A 1123 16.25 5.31 -11.84
CA ALA A 1123 15.31 5.95 -10.92
C ALA A 1123 14.71 4.95 -9.92
N THR A 1124 14.54 3.67 -10.30
CA THR A 1124 14.09 2.62 -9.35
C THR A 1124 15.10 2.36 -8.22
N LEU A 1125 16.39 2.70 -8.41
CA LEU A 1125 17.46 2.48 -7.42
C LEU A 1125 17.62 3.65 -6.43
N GLN A 1126 16.84 4.73 -6.55
CA GLN A 1126 17.03 5.91 -5.69
C GLN A 1126 16.77 5.65 -4.21
N HIS A 1127 15.97 4.64 -3.87
CA HIS A 1127 15.76 4.20 -2.49
C HIS A 1127 17.05 3.74 -1.81
N LEU A 1128 18.09 3.35 -2.57
CA LEU A 1128 19.40 2.93 -2.06
C LEU A 1128 20.30 4.10 -1.64
N LYS A 1129 19.86 5.35 -1.81
CA LYS A 1129 20.58 6.58 -1.36
C LYS A 1129 22.07 6.58 -1.70
N LEU A 1130 22.42 6.21 -2.93
CA LEU A 1130 23.81 6.08 -3.38
C LEU A 1130 24.57 7.41 -3.23
N GLY A 1131 25.72 7.36 -2.56
CA GLY A 1131 26.67 8.45 -2.36
C GLY A 1131 27.80 8.45 -3.37
N GLU A 1132 28.85 9.24 -3.11
CA GLU A 1132 30.06 9.28 -3.97
C GLU A 1132 30.88 7.98 -3.90
N HIS A 1133 30.84 7.31 -2.74
CA HIS A 1133 31.58 6.10 -2.43
C HIS A 1133 30.64 4.97 -1.97
N ASN A 1134 30.20 4.12 -2.90
CA ASN A 1134 29.29 3.02 -2.57
C ASN A 1134 30.07 1.71 -2.38
N PHE A 1135 29.99 1.11 -1.20
CA PHE A 1135 30.56 -0.21 -0.91
C PHE A 1135 29.45 -1.22 -0.64
N ILE A 1136 29.70 -2.49 -0.93
CA ILE A 1136 28.73 -3.58 -0.74
C ILE A 1136 29.29 -4.69 0.14
N ILE A 1137 28.42 -5.29 0.97
CA ILE A 1137 28.70 -6.50 1.73
C ILE A 1137 27.61 -7.57 1.52
N PHE A 1138 28.01 -8.83 1.70
CA PHE A 1138 27.15 -10.01 1.54
C PHE A 1138 27.16 -10.88 2.81
N PRO A 1139 26.55 -10.41 3.92
CA PRO A 1139 26.50 -11.19 5.15
C PRO A 1139 25.75 -12.52 4.98
N ASP A 1140 26.26 -13.56 5.62
CA ASP A 1140 25.56 -14.84 5.75
C ASP A 1140 24.56 -14.78 6.91
N TRP A 1141 23.32 -14.38 6.62
CA TRP A 1141 22.24 -14.27 7.59
C TRP A 1141 21.83 -15.61 8.26
N SER A 1142 22.39 -16.75 7.84
CA SER A 1142 22.18 -18.04 8.51
C SER A 1142 23.03 -18.25 9.77
N GLN A 1143 24.00 -17.36 10.02
CA GLN A 1143 24.85 -17.37 11.21
C GLN A 1143 24.08 -16.95 12.47
N SER A 1144 24.64 -17.22 13.66
CA SER A 1144 24.01 -16.76 14.91
C SER A 1144 24.02 -15.23 15.03
N GLU A 1145 23.02 -14.69 15.72
CA GLU A 1145 22.88 -13.24 15.96
C GLU A 1145 24.13 -12.63 16.60
N GLU A 1146 24.78 -13.37 17.51
CA GLU A 1146 26.03 -12.95 18.17
C GLU A 1146 27.19 -12.76 17.17
N LEU A 1147 27.34 -13.67 16.19
CA LEU A 1147 28.41 -13.59 15.18
C LEU A 1147 28.14 -12.47 14.18
N LEU A 1148 26.90 -12.39 13.69
CA LEU A 1148 26.46 -11.30 12.80
C LEU A 1148 26.64 -9.93 13.45
N SER A 1149 26.31 -9.82 14.74
CA SER A 1149 26.42 -8.55 15.46
C SER A 1149 27.87 -8.09 15.61
N VAL A 1150 28.83 -9.00 15.79
CA VAL A 1150 30.25 -8.65 15.89
C VAL A 1150 30.76 -8.21 14.51
N GLU A 1151 30.52 -9.01 13.49
CA GLU A 1151 31.07 -8.81 12.15
C GLU A 1151 30.50 -7.56 11.46
N LEU A 1152 29.17 -7.42 11.42
CA LEU A 1152 28.52 -6.22 10.89
C LEU A 1152 28.85 -4.99 11.74
N GLY A 1153 28.98 -5.16 13.05
CA GLY A 1153 29.40 -4.09 13.96
C GLY A 1153 30.78 -3.52 13.60
N GLU A 1154 31.77 -4.37 13.29
CA GLU A 1154 33.10 -3.92 12.87
C GLU A 1154 33.08 -3.18 11.53
N VAL A 1155 32.27 -3.64 10.57
CA VAL A 1155 32.13 -2.99 9.25
C VAL A 1155 31.51 -1.62 9.38
N ILE A 1156 30.38 -1.54 10.09
CA ILE A 1156 29.66 -0.28 10.23
C ILE A 1156 30.51 0.71 11.03
N LYS A 1157 31.23 0.24 12.06
CA LYS A 1157 32.21 1.05 12.79
C LYS A 1157 33.29 1.62 11.87
N ALA A 1158 33.91 0.79 11.02
CA ALA A 1158 34.93 1.27 10.09
C ALA A 1158 34.40 2.34 9.12
N VAL A 1159 33.17 2.17 8.62
CA VAL A 1159 32.50 3.15 7.76
C VAL A 1159 32.24 4.46 8.53
N LEU A 1160 31.74 4.36 9.76
CA LEU A 1160 31.45 5.52 10.63
C LEU A 1160 32.70 6.30 11.02
N THR A 1161 33.82 5.62 11.27
CA THR A 1161 35.09 6.27 11.63
C THR A 1161 35.89 6.76 10.43
N HIS A 1162 35.46 6.46 9.20
CA HIS A 1162 36.17 6.87 8.00
C HIS A 1162 36.12 8.41 7.83
N PRO A 1163 37.22 9.09 7.45
CA PRO A 1163 37.26 10.57 7.28
C PRO A 1163 36.29 11.19 6.27
N LYS A 1164 35.52 10.36 5.57
CA LYS A 1164 34.55 10.72 4.53
C LYS A 1164 33.24 9.91 4.69
N SER A 1165 32.89 9.54 5.92
CA SER A 1165 31.70 8.75 6.24
C SER A 1165 30.43 9.33 5.59
N GLU A 1166 30.25 10.65 5.58
CA GLU A 1166 29.13 11.35 4.91
C GLU A 1166 29.05 11.13 3.39
N GLN A 1167 30.15 10.72 2.74
CA GLN A 1167 30.21 10.44 1.30
C GLN A 1167 30.09 8.94 0.99
N ILE A 1168 30.07 8.09 2.02
CA ILE A 1168 30.04 6.64 1.90
C ILE A 1168 28.61 6.13 2.07
N THR A 1169 28.18 5.29 1.13
CA THR A 1169 26.97 4.47 1.28
C THR A 1169 27.38 3.01 1.43
N LEU A 1170 26.95 2.38 2.53
CA LEU A 1170 27.13 0.95 2.74
C LEU A 1170 25.87 0.20 2.31
N LEU A 1171 26.00 -0.59 1.25
CA LEU A 1171 24.94 -1.45 0.76
C LEU A 1171 25.08 -2.85 1.35
N ILE A 1172 23.99 -3.38 1.91
CA ILE A 1172 23.97 -4.67 2.57
C ILE A 1172 23.00 -5.59 1.83
N ASP A 1173 23.50 -6.71 1.32
CA ASP A 1173 22.65 -7.74 0.74
C ASP A 1173 21.86 -8.46 1.84
N ASN A 1174 20.54 -8.50 1.69
CA ASN A 1174 19.61 -9.22 2.56
C ASN A 1174 18.79 -10.26 1.76
N SER A 1175 19.36 -10.83 0.69
CA SER A 1175 18.62 -11.72 -0.23
C SER A 1175 18.12 -13.04 0.41
N ASN A 1176 18.61 -13.39 1.61
CA ASN A 1176 18.26 -14.62 2.34
C ASN A 1176 17.51 -14.37 3.66
N ILE A 1177 17.05 -13.15 3.95
CA ILE A 1177 16.28 -12.78 5.14
C ILE A 1177 15.25 -11.69 4.80
N SER A 1178 14.20 -11.48 5.62
CA SER A 1178 13.29 -10.36 5.37
C SER A 1178 13.96 -9.01 5.63
N GLY A 1179 13.48 -7.95 4.97
CA GLY A 1179 13.97 -6.58 5.22
C GLY A 1179 13.74 -6.12 6.65
N GLU A 1180 12.60 -6.46 7.24
CA GLU A 1180 12.25 -6.11 8.62
C GLU A 1180 13.19 -6.77 9.64
N GLU A 1181 13.50 -8.06 9.46
CA GLU A 1181 14.45 -8.76 10.33
C GLU A 1181 15.88 -8.22 10.18
N ALA A 1182 16.30 -7.89 8.96
CA ALA A 1182 17.60 -7.26 8.72
C ALA A 1182 17.68 -5.85 9.35
N ASP A 1183 16.64 -5.03 9.22
CA ASP A 1183 16.57 -3.70 9.84
C ASP A 1183 16.55 -3.78 11.38
N LEU A 1184 15.85 -4.75 11.96
CA LEU A 1184 15.87 -5.01 13.41
C LEU A 1184 17.27 -5.40 13.89
N ALA A 1185 17.95 -6.29 13.15
CA ALA A 1185 19.32 -6.69 13.47
C ALA A 1185 20.29 -5.51 13.38
N LEU A 1186 20.23 -4.70 12.31
CA LEU A 1186 21.05 -3.51 12.14
C LEU A 1186 20.77 -2.47 13.24
N SER A 1187 19.52 -2.28 13.63
CA SER A 1187 19.13 -1.38 14.73
C SER A 1187 19.71 -1.83 16.06
N SER A 1188 19.66 -3.13 16.37
CA SER A 1188 20.28 -3.72 17.56
C SER A 1188 21.80 -3.51 17.58
N ILE A 1189 22.46 -3.73 16.44
CA ILE A 1189 23.91 -3.51 16.28
C ILE A 1189 24.28 -2.04 16.49
N MET A 1190 23.51 -1.11 15.91
CA MET A 1190 23.69 0.33 16.11
C MET A 1190 23.54 0.73 17.56
N MET A 1191 22.48 0.25 18.23
CA MET A 1191 22.26 0.53 19.65
C MET A 1191 23.42 0.01 20.52
N ASN A 1192 23.92 -1.19 20.25
CA ASN A 1192 25.05 -1.77 20.97
C ASN A 1192 26.36 -0.98 20.76
N LEU A 1193 26.65 -0.55 19.52
CA LEU A 1193 27.82 0.28 19.23
C LEU A 1193 27.75 1.65 19.90
N MET A 1194 26.55 2.25 19.97
CA MET A 1194 26.32 3.52 20.67
C MET A 1194 26.53 3.38 22.19
N MET A 1195 26.13 2.25 22.79
CA MET A 1195 26.29 2.03 24.24
C MET A 1195 27.72 1.68 24.67
N GLN A 1196 28.51 1.02 23.81
CA GLN A 1196 29.80 0.44 24.21
C GLN A 1196 31.00 1.40 24.16
N GLU A 1197 30.96 2.49 23.39
CA GLU A 1197 32.21 3.20 23.04
C GLU A 1197 32.25 4.74 23.13
N GLU A 1198 31.31 5.46 23.77
CA GLU A 1198 31.31 6.95 23.76
C GLU A 1198 31.51 7.52 22.34
N LEU A 1199 30.97 6.84 21.33
CA LEU A 1199 30.99 7.29 19.95
C LEU A 1199 30.08 8.51 19.85
N GLU A 1200 30.65 9.73 19.97
CA GLU A 1200 29.99 11.00 19.62
C GLU A 1200 29.76 11.05 18.11
N ILE A 1201 28.78 10.29 17.62
CA ILE A 1201 28.43 10.25 16.21
C ILE A 1201 27.21 11.16 16.01
N ALA A 1202 27.45 12.34 15.43
CA ALA A 1202 26.37 13.23 14.99
C ALA A 1202 25.62 12.67 13.77
N ASP A 1203 26.23 11.78 12.99
CA ASP A 1203 25.70 11.31 11.70
C ASP A 1203 25.38 9.80 11.68
N GLU A 1204 24.10 9.46 11.50
CA GLU A 1204 23.71 8.07 11.17
C GLU A 1204 24.43 7.59 9.90
N PRO A 1205 24.96 6.36 9.86
CA PRO A 1205 25.63 5.85 8.68
C PRO A 1205 24.62 5.72 7.53
N ASN A 1206 24.98 6.12 6.31
CA ASN A 1206 24.14 5.93 5.13
C ASN A 1206 24.17 4.46 4.71
N ILE A 1207 23.35 3.64 5.38
CA ILE A 1207 23.19 2.21 5.13
C ILE A 1207 21.93 2.00 4.30
N SER A 1208 21.98 1.11 3.31
CA SER A 1208 20.80 0.70 2.56
C SER A 1208 20.79 -0.79 2.32
N LEU A 1209 19.67 -1.43 2.66
CA LEU A 1209 19.39 -2.81 2.29
C LEU A 1209 19.08 -2.88 0.80
N ILE A 1210 19.71 -3.84 0.11
CA ILE A 1210 19.60 -3.97 -1.35
C ILE A 1210 18.29 -4.64 -1.77
N GLY A 1211 17.77 -5.56 -0.96
CA GLY A 1211 16.63 -6.40 -1.30
C GLY A 1211 16.89 -7.27 -2.53
N ASN A 1212 15.83 -7.57 -3.28
CA ASN A 1212 15.86 -8.46 -4.43
C ASN A 1212 15.90 -7.71 -5.76
N LEU A 1213 17.02 -7.04 -6.03
CA LEU A 1213 17.22 -6.35 -7.31
C LEU A 1213 17.23 -7.33 -8.50
N SER A 1214 16.59 -6.92 -9.59
CA SER A 1214 16.63 -7.60 -10.90
C SER A 1214 18.00 -7.50 -11.59
N ASP A 1215 18.25 -8.32 -12.61
CA ASP A 1215 19.51 -8.27 -13.39
C ASP A 1215 19.75 -6.91 -14.05
N ALA A 1216 18.67 -6.23 -14.46
CA ALA A 1216 18.73 -4.87 -15.02
C ALA A 1216 19.15 -3.84 -13.96
N GLN A 1217 18.58 -3.94 -12.74
CA GLN A 1217 18.94 -3.11 -11.60
C GLN A 1217 20.38 -3.38 -11.13
N TRP A 1218 20.84 -4.63 -11.10
CA TRP A 1218 22.24 -4.96 -10.83
C TRP A 1218 23.20 -4.38 -11.87
N SER A 1219 22.86 -4.51 -13.16
CA SER A 1219 23.65 -3.93 -14.25
C SER A 1219 23.74 -2.41 -14.15
N ALA A 1220 22.68 -1.76 -13.64
CA ALA A 1220 22.66 -0.33 -13.35
C ALA A 1220 23.45 0.03 -12.09
N LEU A 1221 23.39 -0.78 -11.02
CA LEU A 1221 24.03 -0.53 -9.74
C LEU A 1221 25.56 -0.74 -9.78
N ILE A 1222 26.03 -1.81 -10.44
CA ILE A 1222 27.45 -2.22 -10.45
C ILE A 1222 28.42 -1.06 -10.80
N PRO A 1223 28.17 -0.24 -11.85
CA PRO A 1223 29.03 0.90 -12.17
C PRO A 1223 29.18 1.95 -11.06
N HIS A 1224 28.24 2.00 -10.11
CA HIS A 1224 28.27 2.92 -8.96
C HIS A 1224 29.04 2.34 -7.76
N LEU A 1225 29.36 1.05 -7.75
CA LEU A 1225 30.06 0.38 -6.66
C LEU A 1225 31.58 0.58 -6.76
N LYS A 1226 32.19 1.07 -5.68
CA LYS A 1226 33.64 1.22 -5.55
C LYS A 1226 34.35 -0.09 -5.22
N GLY A 1227 33.67 -0.99 -4.51
CA GLY A 1227 34.20 -2.30 -4.17
C GLY A 1227 33.31 -3.09 -3.21
N ARG A 1228 33.64 -4.36 -3.03
CA ARG A 1228 33.02 -5.26 -2.05
C ARG A 1228 33.91 -5.37 -0.82
N ILE A 1229 33.37 -5.09 0.36
CA ILE A 1229 34.09 -5.29 1.62
C ILE A 1229 33.97 -6.79 1.95
N ILE A 1230 35.11 -7.43 2.21
CA ILE A 1230 35.14 -8.87 2.52
C ILE A 1230 34.75 -9.08 3.98
N LEU A 1231 33.79 -9.98 4.21
CA LEU A 1231 33.44 -10.50 5.54
C LEU A 1231 34.18 -11.84 5.78
N GLU A 1232 34.37 -12.21 7.04
CA GLU A 1232 34.80 -13.56 7.44
C GLU A 1232 33.74 -14.61 7.05
N HIS A 1233 32.45 -14.28 7.18
CA HIS A 1233 31.32 -15.14 6.81
C HIS A 1233 30.45 -14.50 5.70
N GLU A 1234 30.84 -14.75 4.44
CA GLU A 1234 30.11 -14.26 3.27
C GLU A 1234 29.15 -15.27 2.67
N ASN A 1235 27.99 -14.77 2.24
CA ASN A 1235 27.04 -15.49 1.42
C ASN A 1235 27.56 -15.66 -0.02
N GLN A 1236 28.32 -16.75 -0.24
CA GLN A 1236 28.91 -17.07 -1.55
C GLN A 1236 27.87 -17.31 -2.65
N GLU A 1237 26.68 -17.80 -2.29
CA GLU A 1237 25.59 -18.01 -3.24
C GLU A 1237 25.06 -16.68 -3.77
N ALA A 1238 24.85 -15.69 -2.88
CA ALA A 1238 24.42 -14.35 -3.26
C ALA A 1238 25.44 -13.67 -4.20
N ILE A 1239 26.74 -13.73 -3.87
CA ILE A 1239 27.82 -13.13 -4.69
C ILE A 1239 27.82 -13.67 -6.13
N GLN A 1240 27.71 -15.00 -6.28
CA GLN A 1240 27.67 -15.65 -7.60
C GLN A 1240 26.40 -15.26 -8.35
N LYS A 1241 25.25 -15.21 -7.68
CA LYS A 1241 23.95 -14.87 -8.29
C LYS A 1241 23.92 -13.41 -8.76
N THR A 1242 24.66 -12.50 -8.13
CA THR A 1242 24.68 -11.05 -8.44
C THR A 1242 25.80 -10.65 -9.41
N ASN A 1243 26.63 -11.58 -9.88
CA ASN A 1243 27.82 -11.31 -10.74
C ASN A 1243 28.78 -10.27 -10.14
N THR A 1244 28.83 -10.14 -8.81
CA THR A 1244 29.65 -9.14 -8.08
C THR A 1244 31.04 -9.67 -7.72
N GLU A 1245 31.34 -10.92 -8.09
CA GLU A 1245 32.65 -11.57 -7.94
C GLU A 1245 33.83 -10.81 -8.56
N ASN A 1246 33.57 -10.00 -9.58
CA ASN A 1246 34.60 -9.22 -10.29
C ASN A 1246 34.79 -7.80 -9.74
N LEU A 1247 34.03 -7.40 -8.70
CA LEU A 1247 34.24 -6.10 -8.05
C LEU A 1247 35.59 -6.07 -7.32
N PRO A 1248 36.26 -4.90 -7.27
CA PRO A 1248 37.44 -4.72 -6.43
C PRO A 1248 37.12 -5.07 -4.99
N THR A 1249 37.93 -5.92 -4.36
CA THR A 1249 37.78 -6.26 -2.95
C THR A 1249 38.47 -5.24 -2.07
N VAL A 1250 37.81 -4.87 -0.97
CA VAL A 1250 38.30 -3.92 0.02
C VAL A 1250 38.46 -4.66 1.34
N GLU A 1251 39.68 -4.69 1.86
CA GLU A 1251 39.95 -5.23 3.19
C GLU A 1251 39.43 -4.25 4.24
N LEU A 1252 38.78 -4.75 5.29
CA LEU A 1252 38.16 -3.89 6.31
C LEU A 1252 39.17 -2.92 6.96
N ASP A 1253 40.40 -3.37 7.19
CA ASP A 1253 41.48 -2.55 7.74
C ASP A 1253 41.89 -1.37 6.85
N SER A 1254 41.57 -1.41 5.55
CA SER A 1254 41.86 -0.30 4.63
C SER A 1254 40.83 0.84 4.71
N LEU A 1255 39.70 0.61 5.39
CA LEU A 1255 38.67 1.61 5.67
C LEU A 1255 38.82 2.26 7.05
N ARG A 1256 39.73 1.77 7.89
CA ARG A 1256 39.98 2.25 9.27
C ARG A 1256 40.93 3.43 9.34
#